data_AF-A0A3S2PEA0-F1
#
_entry.id   AF-A0A3S2PEA0-F1
#
_cell.length_a   1.000
_cell.length_b   1.000
_cell.length_c   1.000
_cell.angle_alpha   90.00
_cell.angle_beta   90.00
_cell.angle_gamma   90.00
#
_symmetry.space_group_name_H-M   'P 1'
#
loop_
_entity.id
_entity.type
_entity.pdbx_description
1 polymer ?
#
loop_
_entity_poly.entity_id
_entity_poly.type
_entity_poly.pdbx_seq_one_letter_code
_entity_poly.pdbx_strand_id
1 'polypeptide(L)'
;MRSVKRVVSGLFKSLHNDPVEIRKDLESLRDLIFYLPSHDGRLAKSSGLVFDDAPHYKSRIQGNVGVQMLVDMSQCYLGKDHAFHTKLIMLLPQKLRPRLLSSILEEQLDEDCPKMCQFGALCSLQGRLQLLLSSEQFITGLIRIMKHENDNAYLVNEEKAIRLCKALCEGLKVSCFEKLQTTLRVKGCSPIPHSRSETLAFLKRYGTSVIHLYIQHSDSRDINFLLALAMTLKSATDNLISDTSYLIAMLGCNDIYRITEKLDNLGVKYDSTEPSKLELPLPGTPIPAEIHHTLLMDPMNVFYPGEYVGYLVDSEGGDIYGSYQPTYTYAIIVQEVEREEEENANFLGKCFQIDIGYSEYKIVSSLDLYKFSRQEESSHMRNASTPSTPTSPDSRSSGLHMMPPLFTGKENLRPPLQKQSPRKIKLHALPEILKEVTLVVEQAWKLPETERKKIIRRLYLKWHPDKNAENLDVATEVFKHLQNEISRMEKQTLADQQNADRTSRRSYSTSSTRFQSEKSSFQRFYSSWNQEATSHKSEKQQFREHYTGYAGSSHSHRFFVPPTFKTVGNPVEARRWLRQARANYSAARNDLHKNANEWVCFKCYLATKLALIAADYAVRGKSDKDVKPTALAQKVEEYSSQLTGLASDVQILEGYGVDSLRTRYPDLLPFPQIPNDRYTSEVAMRVMECTARIIIKLETFVQHKI
;
A
#
# COMPACT_ATOMS: atom_id res chain seq x y z
N MET A 1 -31.43 -4.41 60.36
CA MET A 1 -30.51 -4.05 59.25
C MET A 1 -29.28 -3.21 59.63
N ARG A 2 -29.28 -2.36 60.69
CA ARG A 2 -28.11 -1.52 61.04
C ARG A 2 -26.83 -2.32 61.29
N SER A 3 -26.91 -3.42 62.05
CA SER A 3 -25.77 -4.29 62.34
C SER A 3 -25.22 -4.96 61.07
N VAL A 4 -26.10 -5.48 60.21
CA VAL A 4 -25.73 -6.07 58.90
C VAL A 4 -24.98 -5.06 58.03
N LYS A 5 -25.48 -3.84 57.90
CA LYS A 5 -24.83 -2.76 57.13
C LYS A 5 -23.41 -2.45 57.64
N ARG A 6 -23.19 -2.48 58.97
CA ARG A 6 -21.86 -2.30 59.58
C ARG A 6 -20.93 -3.47 59.30
N VAL A 7 -21.43 -4.71 59.37
CA VAL A 7 -20.64 -5.91 59.07
C VAL A 7 -20.18 -5.90 57.61
N VAL A 8 -21.08 -5.58 56.67
CA VAL A 8 -20.74 -5.41 55.25
C VAL A 8 -19.67 -4.33 55.06
N SER A 9 -19.84 -3.18 55.71
CA SER A 9 -18.83 -2.10 55.70
C SER A 9 -17.46 -2.59 56.18
N GLY A 10 -17.44 -3.29 57.32
CA GLY A 10 -16.21 -3.82 57.92
C GLY A 10 -15.53 -4.83 57.00
N LEU A 11 -16.28 -5.79 56.48
CA LEU A 11 -15.78 -6.79 55.54
C LEU A 11 -15.11 -6.16 54.33
N PHE A 12 -15.78 -5.25 53.63
CA PHE A 12 -15.22 -4.62 52.43
C PHE A 12 -14.05 -3.69 52.75
N LYS A 13 -14.03 -3.03 53.91
CA LYS A 13 -12.86 -2.25 54.37
C LYS A 13 -11.67 -3.16 54.67
N SER A 14 -11.88 -4.31 55.32
CA SER A 14 -10.82 -5.30 55.54
C SER A 14 -10.30 -5.87 54.24
N LEU A 15 -11.19 -6.25 53.31
CA LEU A 15 -10.83 -6.68 51.95
C LEU A 15 -10.04 -5.61 51.18
N HIS A 16 -10.35 -4.32 51.39
CA HIS A 16 -9.63 -3.24 50.74
C HIS A 16 -8.23 -3.03 51.33
N ASN A 17 -8.10 -3.09 52.66
CA ASN A 17 -6.85 -2.84 53.37
C ASN A 17 -5.86 -4.00 53.21
N ASP A 18 -6.35 -5.24 53.19
CA ASP A 18 -5.54 -6.45 53.01
C ASP A 18 -6.17 -7.42 52.01
N PRO A 19 -6.10 -7.12 50.70
CA PRO A 19 -6.82 -7.86 49.67
C PRO A 19 -6.24 -9.25 49.41
N VAL A 20 -4.96 -9.49 49.71
CA VAL A 20 -4.29 -10.76 49.37
C VAL A 20 -4.56 -11.80 50.45
N GLU A 21 -4.38 -11.43 51.72
CA GLU A 21 -4.57 -12.34 52.85
C GLU A 21 -6.04 -12.71 53.01
N ILE A 22 -6.92 -11.70 53.06
CA ILE A 22 -8.36 -11.93 53.23
C ILE A 22 -8.97 -12.71 52.06
N ARG A 23 -8.47 -12.50 50.84
CA ARG A 23 -8.94 -13.28 49.68
C ARG A 23 -8.51 -14.74 49.77
N LYS A 24 -7.26 -15.01 50.18
CA LYS A 24 -6.76 -16.36 50.42
C LYS A 24 -7.60 -17.07 51.49
N ASP A 25 -7.94 -16.36 52.57
CA ASP A 25 -8.81 -16.89 53.61
C ASP A 25 -10.19 -17.22 53.06
N LEU A 26 -10.82 -16.30 52.32
CA LEU A 26 -12.13 -16.52 51.69
C LEU A 26 -12.13 -17.66 50.66
N GLU A 27 -11.02 -17.89 49.96
CA GLU A 27 -10.85 -19.02 49.02
C GLU A 27 -10.59 -20.35 49.74
N SER A 28 -10.01 -20.32 50.94
CA SER A 28 -9.74 -21.51 51.76
C SER A 28 -10.98 -22.09 52.43
N LEU A 29 -12.02 -21.28 52.61
CA LEU A 29 -13.29 -21.68 53.21
C LEU A 29 -14.10 -22.55 52.23
N ARG A 30 -13.93 -23.88 52.32
CA ARG A 30 -14.79 -24.83 51.60
C ARG A 30 -16.21 -24.78 52.19
N ASP A 31 -17.22 -24.74 51.31
CA ASP A 31 -18.65 -24.82 51.62
C ASP A 31 -19.28 -23.63 52.39
N LEU A 32 -18.61 -22.47 52.47
CA LEU A 32 -19.21 -21.26 53.04
C LEU A 32 -20.30 -20.69 52.12
N ILE A 33 -21.54 -20.66 52.62
CA ILE A 33 -22.62 -19.91 51.98
C ILE A 33 -22.52 -18.44 52.43
N PHE A 34 -21.97 -17.61 51.56
CA PHE A 34 -21.80 -16.18 51.81
C PHE A 34 -23.09 -15.41 51.47
N TYR A 35 -23.63 -14.67 52.45
CA TYR A 35 -24.86 -13.89 52.31
C TYR A 35 -24.56 -12.40 52.30
N LEU A 36 -25.26 -11.67 51.42
CA LEU A 36 -25.24 -10.21 51.37
C LEU A 36 -26.67 -9.65 51.42
N PRO A 37 -26.82 -8.40 51.90
CA PRO A 37 -28.12 -7.74 51.93
C PRO A 37 -28.62 -7.40 50.52
N SER A 38 -29.84 -7.79 50.21
CA SER A 38 -30.56 -7.43 48.98
C SER A 38 -31.28 -6.09 49.12
N HIS A 39 -31.69 -5.51 47.98
CA HIS A 39 -32.41 -4.24 47.92
C HIS A 39 -33.78 -4.25 48.64
N ASP A 40 -34.42 -5.41 48.76
CA ASP A 40 -35.67 -5.61 49.52
C ASP A 40 -35.45 -5.80 51.03
N GLY A 41 -34.21 -5.65 51.50
CA GLY A 41 -33.87 -5.65 52.92
C GLY A 41 -33.69 -7.04 53.55
N ARG A 42 -33.60 -8.10 52.75
CA ARG A 42 -33.35 -9.47 53.19
C ARG A 42 -31.88 -9.86 53.03
N LEU A 43 -31.47 -10.96 53.65
CA LEU A 43 -30.17 -11.58 53.36
C LEU A 43 -30.38 -12.67 52.31
N ALA A 44 -29.61 -12.60 51.24
CA ALA A 44 -29.65 -13.58 50.16
C ALA A 44 -28.24 -14.05 49.83
N LYS A 45 -28.14 -15.24 49.24
CA LYS A 45 -26.84 -15.80 48.82
C LYS A 45 -26.19 -14.82 47.85
N SER A 46 -24.96 -14.41 48.17
CA SER A 46 -24.24 -13.37 47.44
C SER A 46 -24.13 -13.64 45.94
N SER A 47 -23.83 -14.89 45.55
CA SER A 47 -23.77 -15.30 44.13
C SER A 47 -25.12 -15.35 43.41
N GLY A 48 -26.23 -15.28 44.14
CA GLY A 48 -27.58 -15.11 43.59
C GLY A 48 -27.98 -13.65 43.40
N LEU A 49 -27.23 -12.71 43.96
CA LEU A 49 -27.49 -11.27 43.84
C LEU A 49 -26.85 -10.68 42.59
N VAL A 50 -27.39 -9.54 42.16
CA VAL A 50 -26.87 -8.74 41.05
C VAL A 50 -26.39 -7.39 41.55
N PHE A 51 -25.13 -7.07 41.29
CA PHE A 51 -24.54 -5.76 41.51
C PHE A 51 -24.71 -4.90 40.26
N ASP A 52 -25.25 -3.69 40.41
CA ASP A 52 -25.31 -2.71 39.33
C ASP A 52 -23.90 -2.16 39.09
N ASP A 53 -23.25 -2.59 38.02
CA ASP A 53 -21.97 -2.07 37.54
C ASP A 53 -22.12 -1.26 36.23
N ALA A 54 -23.36 -1.07 35.77
CA ALA A 54 -23.69 -0.54 34.46
C ALA A 54 -24.60 0.70 34.57
N PRO A 55 -24.10 1.82 35.13
CA PRO A 55 -24.92 2.99 35.43
C PRO A 55 -25.55 3.62 34.17
N HIS A 56 -24.99 3.36 32.99
CA HIS A 56 -25.53 3.84 31.71
C HIS A 56 -26.89 3.19 31.34
N TYR A 57 -27.27 2.06 31.94
CA TYR A 57 -28.60 1.46 31.75
C TYR A 57 -29.65 1.98 32.74
N LYS A 58 -29.25 2.75 33.76
CA LYS A 58 -30.14 3.18 34.84
C LYS A 58 -31.38 3.95 34.34
N SER A 59 -31.25 4.76 33.30
CA SER A 59 -32.39 5.50 32.71
C SER A 59 -33.36 4.60 31.93
N ARG A 60 -32.90 3.45 31.45
CA ARG A 60 -33.67 2.49 30.65
C ARG A 60 -34.35 1.41 31.49
N ILE A 61 -33.88 1.22 32.72
CA ILE A 61 -34.42 0.21 33.64
C ILE A 61 -35.36 0.91 34.63
N GLN A 62 -36.67 0.74 34.41
CA GLN A 62 -37.70 1.27 35.29
C GLN A 62 -38.22 0.16 36.21
N GLY A 63 -37.92 0.24 37.51
CA GLY A 63 -38.43 -0.71 38.50
C GLY A 63 -37.67 -2.05 38.54
N ASN A 64 -38.39 -3.14 38.78
CA ASN A 64 -37.80 -4.46 39.00
C ASN A 64 -37.47 -5.16 37.67
N VAL A 65 -36.21 -5.55 37.50
CA VAL A 65 -35.69 -6.25 36.31
C VAL A 65 -35.92 -7.77 36.37
N GLY A 66 -36.66 -8.24 37.38
CA GLY A 66 -36.90 -9.67 37.61
C GLY A 66 -35.74 -10.40 38.27
N VAL A 67 -34.75 -9.67 38.79
CA VAL A 67 -33.59 -10.23 39.51
C VAL A 67 -33.40 -9.56 40.86
N GLN A 68 -32.82 -10.30 41.80
CA GLN A 68 -32.59 -9.77 43.14
C GLN A 68 -31.31 -8.91 43.17
N MET A 69 -31.47 -7.58 43.19
CA MET A 69 -30.36 -6.65 43.27
C MET A 69 -29.71 -6.65 44.66
N LEU A 70 -28.39 -6.49 44.71
CA LEU A 70 -27.64 -6.14 45.92
C LEU A 70 -28.14 -4.79 46.46
N VAL A 71 -28.17 -4.62 47.77
CA VAL A 71 -28.47 -3.31 48.36
C VAL A 71 -27.46 -2.28 47.86
N ASP A 72 -27.90 -1.04 47.70
CA ASP A 72 -27.01 0.08 47.41
C ASP A 72 -25.91 0.16 48.50
N MET A 73 -24.67 -0.02 48.06
CA MET A 73 -23.47 -0.09 48.91
C MET A 73 -23.21 1.22 49.66
N SER A 74 -23.73 2.34 49.17
CA SER A 74 -23.69 3.61 49.90
C SER A 74 -24.46 3.55 51.21
N GLN A 75 -25.50 2.71 51.27
CA GLN A 75 -26.26 2.46 52.49
C GLN A 75 -25.51 1.57 53.49
N CYS A 76 -24.39 0.95 53.07
CA CYS A 76 -23.51 0.15 53.91
C CYS A 76 -22.28 0.93 54.41
N TYR A 77 -22.36 2.27 54.48
CA TYR A 77 -21.28 3.14 54.98
C TYR A 77 -19.97 3.03 54.19
N LEU A 78 -20.05 2.71 52.88
CA LEU A 78 -18.92 2.59 51.95
C LEU A 78 -18.77 3.81 51.03
N GLY A 79 -19.36 4.95 51.40
CA GLY A 79 -19.34 6.17 50.59
C GLY A 79 -20.25 6.10 49.37
N LYS A 80 -20.22 7.13 48.51
CA LYS A 80 -21.07 7.24 47.31
C LYS A 80 -20.31 6.98 46.01
N ASP A 81 -19.02 6.65 46.08
CA ASP A 81 -18.18 6.39 44.91
C ASP A 81 -18.49 5.00 44.34
N HIS A 82 -19.23 4.99 43.24
CA HIS A 82 -19.64 3.77 42.57
C HIS A 82 -18.47 3.02 41.93
N ALA A 83 -17.47 3.73 41.38
CA ALA A 83 -16.28 3.09 40.80
C ALA A 83 -15.48 2.38 41.89
N PHE A 84 -15.41 2.98 43.08
CA PHE A 84 -14.84 2.33 44.26
C PHE A 84 -15.64 1.08 44.68
N HIS A 85 -16.97 1.13 44.65
CA HIS A 85 -17.82 -0.05 44.95
C HIS A 85 -17.57 -1.20 43.98
N THR A 86 -17.44 -0.92 42.67
CA THR A 86 -17.10 -1.94 41.67
C THR A 86 -15.76 -2.60 41.98
N LYS A 87 -14.73 -1.81 42.35
CA LYS A 87 -13.44 -2.36 42.77
C LYS A 87 -13.58 -3.30 43.97
N LEU A 88 -14.34 -2.91 44.99
CA LEU A 88 -14.59 -3.73 46.18
C LEU A 88 -15.27 -5.06 45.85
N ILE A 89 -16.30 -5.04 45.00
CA ILE A 89 -17.00 -6.26 44.55
C ILE A 89 -16.04 -7.18 43.79
N MET A 90 -15.15 -6.62 42.97
CA MET A 90 -14.16 -7.39 42.20
C MET A 90 -13.08 -8.04 43.08
N LEU A 91 -12.89 -7.61 44.32
CA LEU A 91 -11.99 -8.27 45.29
C LEU A 91 -12.54 -9.60 45.82
N LEU A 92 -13.86 -9.81 45.78
CA LEU A 92 -14.47 -11.07 46.21
C LEU A 92 -14.08 -12.22 45.26
N PRO A 93 -13.82 -13.43 45.78
CA PRO A 93 -13.64 -14.62 44.96
C PRO A 93 -14.85 -14.89 44.06
N GLN A 94 -14.62 -15.42 42.86
CA GLN A 94 -15.68 -15.58 41.83
C GLN A 94 -16.89 -16.40 42.31
N LYS A 95 -16.68 -17.41 43.17
CA LYS A 95 -17.77 -18.24 43.74
C LYS A 95 -18.68 -17.47 44.71
N LEU A 96 -18.15 -16.43 45.35
CA LEU A 96 -18.83 -15.63 46.38
C LEU A 96 -19.31 -14.29 45.85
N ARG A 97 -18.86 -13.87 44.66
CA ARG A 97 -19.14 -12.57 44.08
C ARG A 97 -20.58 -12.50 43.55
N PRO A 98 -21.31 -11.39 43.79
CA PRO A 98 -22.53 -11.08 43.06
C PRO A 98 -22.29 -11.05 41.55
N ARG A 99 -23.32 -11.40 40.77
CA ARG A 99 -23.28 -11.26 39.31
C ARG A 99 -23.27 -9.78 38.94
N LEU A 100 -22.58 -9.42 37.87
CA LEU A 100 -22.57 -8.04 37.38
C LEU A 100 -23.81 -7.80 36.50
N LEU A 101 -24.46 -6.65 36.62
CA LEU A 101 -25.61 -6.29 35.80
C LEU A 101 -25.26 -6.28 34.31
N SER A 102 -24.09 -5.72 33.96
CA SER A 102 -23.54 -5.77 32.59
C SER A 102 -23.39 -7.19 32.04
N SER A 103 -23.14 -8.18 32.91
CA SER A 103 -22.95 -9.56 32.49
C SER A 103 -24.26 -10.30 32.18
N ILE A 104 -25.37 -9.85 32.76
CA ILE A 104 -26.68 -10.52 32.63
C ILE A 104 -27.58 -9.86 31.60
N LEU A 105 -27.35 -8.58 31.30
CA LEU A 105 -28.08 -7.85 30.28
C LEU A 105 -27.47 -8.11 28.90
N GLU A 106 -28.33 -8.06 27.90
CA GLU A 106 -27.93 -7.99 26.51
C GLU A 106 -28.87 -7.02 25.79
N GLU A 107 -28.33 -6.36 24.78
CA GLU A 107 -29.04 -5.38 23.98
C GLU A 107 -29.41 -6.01 22.64
N GLN A 108 -30.69 -5.94 22.26
CA GLN A 108 -31.20 -6.52 21.03
C GLN A 108 -31.74 -5.41 20.13
N LEU A 109 -31.44 -5.49 18.84
CA LEU A 109 -32.05 -4.62 17.83
C LEU A 109 -33.51 -5.02 17.58
N ASP A 110 -34.41 -4.03 17.57
CA ASP A 110 -35.82 -4.24 17.21
C ASP A 110 -35.93 -4.32 15.67
N GLU A 111 -35.98 -5.52 15.10
CA GLU A 111 -35.92 -5.74 13.63
C GLU A 111 -37.21 -5.39 12.88
N ASP A 112 -38.36 -5.34 13.57
CA ASP A 112 -39.66 -5.00 12.97
C ASP A 112 -39.86 -3.48 12.78
N CYS A 113 -38.94 -2.66 13.30
CA CYS A 113 -39.08 -1.22 13.40
C CYS A 113 -38.34 -0.34 12.36
N PRO A 114 -37.18 -0.73 11.79
CA PRO A 114 -36.33 0.25 11.16
C PRO A 114 -36.60 0.32 9.65
N LYS A 115 -37.10 1.47 9.21
CA LYS A 115 -37.21 1.81 7.78
C LYS A 115 -35.81 2.07 7.21
N MET A 116 -35.54 1.53 6.03
CA MET A 116 -34.35 1.88 5.26
C MET A 116 -34.26 3.41 5.14
N CYS A 117 -33.05 3.95 5.19
CA CYS A 117 -32.88 5.39 5.00
C CYS A 117 -33.43 5.82 3.63
N GLN A 118 -33.80 7.09 3.49
CA GLN A 118 -34.38 7.65 2.27
C GLN A 118 -33.55 7.40 0.99
N PHE A 119 -32.25 7.12 1.12
CA PHE A 119 -31.35 6.84 0.01
C PHE A 119 -31.21 5.33 -0.31
N GLY A 120 -31.71 4.45 0.56
CA GLY A 120 -31.64 3.00 0.41
C GLY A 120 -30.25 2.50 0.06
N ALA A 121 -30.16 1.68 -1.00
CA ALA A 121 -28.90 1.13 -1.51
C ALA A 121 -27.90 2.18 -2.03
N LEU A 122 -28.36 3.40 -2.34
CA LEU A 122 -27.52 4.50 -2.85
C LEU A 122 -26.98 5.41 -1.72
N CYS A 123 -27.14 5.01 -0.46
CA CYS A 123 -26.64 5.78 0.67
C CYS A 123 -25.10 5.87 0.67
N SER A 124 -24.57 7.09 0.48
CA SER A 124 -23.13 7.34 0.46
C SER A 124 -22.43 6.97 1.78
N LEU A 125 -23.08 7.21 2.93
CA LEU A 125 -22.57 6.83 4.24
C LEU A 125 -22.42 5.30 4.37
N GLN A 126 -23.41 4.54 3.90
CA GLN A 126 -23.36 3.08 3.89
C GLN A 126 -22.19 2.59 3.04
N GLY A 127 -22.08 3.08 1.80
CA GLY A 127 -21.00 2.69 0.88
C GLY A 127 -19.61 3.05 1.43
N ARG A 128 -19.46 4.24 2.02
CA ARG A 128 -18.20 4.68 2.64
C ARG A 128 -17.80 3.78 3.79
N LEU A 129 -18.70 3.48 4.73
CA LEU A 129 -18.39 2.64 5.89
C LEU A 129 -18.14 1.19 5.48
N GLN A 130 -18.87 0.68 4.48
CA GLN A 130 -18.61 -0.64 3.91
C GLN A 130 -17.17 -0.72 3.40
N LEU A 131 -16.74 0.23 2.55
CA LEU A 131 -15.39 0.28 2.00
C LEU A 131 -14.31 0.49 3.07
N LEU A 132 -14.54 1.40 4.00
CA LEU A 132 -13.58 1.73 5.06
C LEU A 132 -13.33 0.52 5.97
N LEU A 133 -14.40 -0.07 6.53
CA LEU A 133 -14.29 -1.11 7.55
C LEU A 133 -13.83 -2.46 6.98
N SER A 134 -14.05 -2.71 5.68
CA SER A 134 -13.53 -3.90 4.99
C SER A 134 -12.14 -3.69 4.40
N SER A 135 -11.57 -2.48 4.44
CA SER A 135 -10.25 -2.21 3.86
C SER A 135 -9.12 -2.83 4.68
N GLU A 136 -8.08 -3.31 3.99
CA GLU A 136 -6.88 -3.84 4.63
C GLU A 136 -6.23 -2.80 5.56
N GLN A 137 -6.21 -1.53 5.16
CA GLN A 137 -5.64 -0.44 5.96
C GLN A 137 -6.36 -0.27 7.30
N PHE A 138 -7.69 -0.39 7.30
CA PHE A 138 -8.48 -0.34 8.53
C PHE A 138 -8.24 -1.58 9.41
N ILE A 139 -8.17 -2.77 8.82
CA ILE A 139 -7.88 -4.00 9.55
C ILE A 139 -6.49 -3.96 10.21
N THR A 140 -5.47 -3.55 9.47
CA THR A 140 -4.11 -3.38 9.98
C THR A 140 -4.06 -2.34 11.09
N GLY A 141 -4.74 -1.20 10.91
CA GLY A 141 -4.87 -0.19 11.96
C GLY A 141 -5.55 -0.72 13.23
N LEU A 142 -6.59 -1.54 13.09
CA LEU A 142 -7.33 -2.13 14.21
C LEU A 142 -6.44 -3.10 15.02
N ILE A 143 -5.69 -3.98 14.33
CA ILE A 143 -4.74 -4.90 14.97
C ILE A 143 -3.63 -4.13 15.68
N ARG A 144 -3.08 -3.10 15.02
CA ARG A 144 -2.05 -2.24 15.58
C ARG A 144 -2.50 -1.58 16.90
N ILE A 145 -3.74 -1.08 16.97
CA ILE A 145 -4.28 -0.51 18.21
C ILE A 145 -4.41 -1.58 19.30
N MET A 146 -4.96 -2.75 18.99
CA MET A 146 -5.14 -3.82 19.98
C MET A 146 -3.81 -4.25 20.61
N LYS A 147 -2.75 -4.38 19.80
CA LYS A 147 -1.38 -4.67 20.28
C LYS A 147 -0.79 -3.51 21.10
N HIS A 148 -1.00 -2.27 20.64
CA HIS A 148 -0.52 -1.08 21.32
C HIS A 148 -1.10 -0.91 22.73
N GLU A 149 -2.40 -1.13 22.87
CA GLU A 149 -3.14 -1.01 24.14
C GLU A 149 -2.69 -2.06 25.15
N ASN A 150 -2.66 -3.34 24.76
CA ASN A 150 -2.22 -4.43 25.63
C ASN A 150 -1.83 -5.68 24.83
N ASP A 151 -0.56 -5.77 24.46
CA ASP A 151 0.00 -6.88 23.68
C ASP A 151 -0.24 -8.26 24.32
N ASN A 152 -0.12 -8.38 25.65
CA ASN A 152 -0.39 -9.63 26.35
C ASN A 152 -1.88 -10.03 26.28
N ALA A 153 -2.80 -9.06 26.43
CA ALA A 153 -4.22 -9.34 26.29
C ALA A 153 -4.60 -9.69 24.85
N TYR A 154 -3.93 -9.06 23.87
CA TYR A 154 -4.06 -9.41 22.46
C TYR A 154 -3.61 -10.85 22.20
N LEU A 155 -2.41 -11.25 22.65
CA LEU A 155 -1.89 -12.62 22.48
C LEU A 155 -2.85 -13.70 23.01
N VAL A 156 -3.48 -13.45 24.16
CA VAL A 156 -4.48 -14.37 24.74
C VAL A 156 -5.77 -14.45 23.91
N ASN A 157 -6.12 -13.40 23.17
CA ASN A 157 -7.34 -13.29 22.37
C ASN A 157 -7.10 -13.23 20.86
N GLU A 158 -5.89 -13.56 20.40
CA GLU A 158 -5.42 -13.33 19.03
C GLU A 158 -6.33 -14.01 18.01
N GLU A 159 -6.68 -15.27 18.25
CA GLU A 159 -7.55 -16.02 17.34
C GLU A 159 -8.95 -15.39 17.20
N LYS A 160 -9.48 -14.78 18.27
CA LYS A 160 -10.76 -14.05 18.21
C LYS A 160 -10.61 -12.72 17.45
N ALA A 161 -9.52 -12.00 17.69
CA ALA A 161 -9.22 -10.75 16.99
C ALA A 161 -9.06 -11.00 15.48
N ILE A 162 -8.28 -12.01 15.08
CA ILE A 162 -8.10 -12.42 13.69
C ILE A 162 -9.44 -12.82 13.05
N ARG A 163 -10.28 -13.58 13.77
CA ARG A 163 -11.63 -13.93 13.29
C ARG A 163 -12.50 -12.69 13.03
N LEU A 164 -12.49 -11.71 13.94
CA LEU A 164 -13.20 -10.44 13.75
C LEU A 164 -12.68 -9.71 12.51
N CYS A 165 -11.36 -9.56 12.39
CA CYS A 165 -10.73 -8.90 11.25
C CYS A 165 -11.08 -9.58 9.92
N LYS A 166 -11.06 -10.91 9.87
CA LYS A 166 -11.47 -11.68 8.70
C LYS A 166 -12.95 -11.46 8.37
N ALA A 167 -13.82 -11.48 9.37
CA ALA A 167 -15.25 -11.24 9.17
C ALA A 167 -15.56 -9.80 8.76
N LEU A 168 -14.76 -8.81 9.17
CA LEU A 168 -14.85 -7.44 8.67
C LEU A 168 -14.39 -7.31 7.21
N CYS A 169 -13.34 -8.04 6.83
CA CYS A 169 -12.78 -8.03 5.47
C CYS A 169 -13.71 -8.74 4.46
N GLU A 170 -14.16 -9.96 4.78
CA GLU A 170 -14.86 -10.83 3.83
C GLU A 170 -16.38 -10.90 4.04
N GLY A 171 -16.85 -10.63 5.26
CA GLY A 171 -18.22 -10.94 5.69
C GLY A 171 -19.01 -9.76 6.23
N LEU A 172 -18.51 -8.53 6.03
CA LEU A 172 -19.17 -7.32 6.50
C LEU A 172 -20.33 -6.94 5.57
N LYS A 173 -21.48 -6.66 6.16
CA LYS A 173 -22.60 -5.96 5.53
C LYS A 173 -22.92 -4.71 6.33
N VAL A 174 -23.00 -3.56 5.67
CA VAL A 174 -23.47 -2.31 6.27
C VAL A 174 -24.87 -2.00 5.75
N SER A 175 -25.79 -1.60 6.63
CA SER A 175 -27.13 -1.16 6.22
C SER A 175 -27.55 0.09 6.97
N CYS A 176 -28.04 1.07 6.23
CA CYS A 176 -28.41 2.39 6.75
C CYS A 176 -29.93 2.54 6.90
N PHE A 177 -30.37 3.07 8.04
CA PHE A 177 -31.76 3.21 8.43
C PHE A 177 -32.06 4.65 8.86
N GLU A 178 -33.33 5.04 8.80
CA GLU A 178 -33.77 6.36 9.30
C GLU A 178 -33.61 6.45 10.82
N LYS A 179 -33.89 5.34 11.51
CA LYS A 179 -33.91 5.26 12.96
C LYS A 179 -33.61 3.84 13.41
N LEU A 180 -32.74 3.68 14.40
CA LEU A 180 -32.48 2.39 15.04
C LEU A 180 -32.95 2.42 16.49
N GLN A 181 -33.56 1.32 16.91
CA GLN A 181 -34.01 1.13 18.28
C GLN A 181 -33.55 -0.21 18.82
N THR A 182 -33.18 -0.21 20.09
CA THR A 182 -32.79 -1.41 20.82
C THR A 182 -33.61 -1.57 22.08
N THR A 183 -33.80 -2.82 22.48
CA THR A 183 -34.47 -3.18 23.72
C THR A 183 -33.52 -4.00 24.60
N LEU A 184 -33.51 -3.73 25.91
CA LEU A 184 -32.72 -4.51 26.85
C LEU A 184 -33.47 -5.78 27.22
N ARG A 185 -32.75 -6.89 27.33
CA ARG A 185 -33.28 -8.16 27.82
C ARG A 185 -32.28 -8.79 28.79
N VAL A 186 -32.81 -9.51 29.77
CA VAL A 186 -31.98 -10.39 30.60
C VAL A 186 -31.68 -11.64 29.75
N LYS A 187 -30.41 -12.05 29.65
CA LYS A 187 -29.98 -13.19 28.83
C LYS A 187 -30.82 -14.43 29.14
N GLY A 188 -31.54 -14.93 28.13
CA GLY A 188 -32.42 -16.09 28.23
C GLY A 188 -33.84 -15.81 28.76
N CYS A 189 -34.21 -14.55 28.95
CA CYS A 189 -35.53 -14.11 29.43
C CYS A 189 -36.23 -13.16 28.45
N SER A 190 -37.45 -12.75 28.79
CA SER A 190 -38.22 -11.76 28.03
C SER A 190 -37.60 -10.35 28.09
N PRO A 191 -37.89 -9.48 27.10
CA PRO A 191 -37.46 -8.08 27.10
C PRO A 191 -37.89 -7.33 28.37
N ILE A 192 -37.04 -6.42 28.83
CA ILE A 192 -37.35 -5.54 29.97
C ILE A 192 -38.38 -4.50 29.48
N PRO A 193 -39.57 -4.39 30.12
CA PRO A 193 -40.58 -3.42 29.74
C PRO A 193 -40.04 -1.99 29.74
N HIS A 194 -40.47 -1.19 28.75
CA HIS A 194 -40.09 0.22 28.61
C HIS A 194 -38.58 0.50 28.50
N SER A 195 -37.76 -0.52 28.20
CA SER A 195 -36.30 -0.36 28.06
C SER A 195 -35.83 0.05 26.65
N ARG A 196 -36.79 0.32 25.75
CA ARG A 196 -36.51 0.72 24.37
C ARG A 196 -35.76 2.06 24.34
N SER A 197 -34.66 2.11 23.59
CA SER A 197 -33.86 3.31 23.39
C SER A 197 -33.42 3.42 21.93
N GLU A 198 -33.15 4.65 21.50
CA GLU A 198 -32.49 4.90 20.21
C GLU A 198 -31.00 4.63 20.30
N THR A 199 -30.41 4.18 19.19
CA THR A 199 -28.96 4.05 19.01
C THR A 199 -28.57 4.51 17.61
N LEU A 200 -27.31 4.91 17.43
CA LEU A 200 -26.79 5.36 16.13
C LEU A 200 -26.10 4.23 15.36
N ALA A 201 -25.62 3.20 16.06
CA ALA A 201 -24.95 2.05 15.46
C ALA A 201 -25.23 0.79 16.29
N PHE A 202 -25.34 -0.34 15.60
CA PHE A 202 -25.47 -1.65 16.23
C PHE A 202 -24.81 -2.71 15.36
N LEU A 203 -23.97 -3.56 15.95
CA LEU A 203 -23.28 -4.63 15.23
C LEU A 203 -23.81 -5.98 15.67
N LYS A 204 -24.33 -6.73 14.71
CA LYS A 204 -24.84 -8.09 14.92
C LYS A 204 -23.94 -9.09 14.23
N ARG A 205 -23.62 -10.18 14.93
CA ARG A 205 -22.84 -11.31 14.39
C ARG A 205 -23.77 -12.45 14.01
N TYR A 206 -23.57 -13.01 12.83
CA TYR A 206 -24.24 -14.21 12.35
C TYR A 206 -23.20 -15.32 12.21
N GLY A 207 -23.15 -16.21 13.20
CA GLY A 207 -22.10 -17.22 13.30
C GLY A 207 -20.71 -16.58 13.48
N THR A 208 -19.70 -17.22 12.91
CA THR A 208 -18.29 -16.81 13.04
C THR A 208 -17.77 -15.94 11.90
N SER A 209 -18.51 -15.85 10.79
CA SER A 209 -17.97 -15.32 9.52
C SER A 209 -18.71 -14.12 8.97
N VAL A 210 -19.94 -13.84 9.42
CA VAL A 210 -20.77 -12.76 8.88
C VAL A 210 -21.05 -11.73 9.96
N ILE A 211 -20.81 -10.46 9.65
CA ILE A 211 -21.06 -9.33 10.53
C ILE A 211 -21.96 -8.34 9.81
N HIS A 212 -23.03 -7.91 10.47
CA HIS A 212 -23.92 -6.90 9.95
C HIS A 212 -23.90 -5.67 10.86
N LEU A 213 -23.40 -4.57 10.32
CA LEU A 213 -23.42 -3.25 10.95
C LEU A 213 -24.67 -2.48 10.50
N TYR A 214 -25.55 -2.22 11.45
CA TYR A 214 -26.72 -1.37 11.30
C TYR A 214 -26.34 0.05 11.73
N ILE A 215 -26.61 1.04 10.88
CA ILE A 215 -26.33 2.45 11.18
C ILE A 215 -27.58 3.30 11.00
N GLN A 216 -27.75 4.30 11.86
CA GLN A 216 -28.70 5.38 11.62
C GLN A 216 -28.06 6.40 10.67
N HIS A 217 -28.83 6.90 9.70
CA HIS A 217 -28.33 7.92 8.78
C HIS A 217 -27.99 9.21 9.55
N SER A 218 -26.74 9.65 9.45
CA SER A 218 -26.23 10.88 10.07
C SER A 218 -25.14 11.50 9.19
N ASP A 219 -24.66 12.68 9.55
CA ASP A 219 -23.43 13.19 8.97
C ASP A 219 -22.25 12.28 9.37
N SER A 220 -21.47 11.86 8.37
CA SER A 220 -20.23 11.11 8.56
C SER A 220 -19.23 11.73 9.54
N ARG A 221 -19.31 13.04 9.77
CA ARG A 221 -18.44 13.81 10.68
C ARG A 221 -19.08 14.10 12.04
N ASP A 222 -20.33 13.68 12.27
CA ASP A 222 -20.97 13.84 13.57
C ASP A 222 -20.21 13.03 14.63
N ILE A 223 -19.72 13.73 15.66
CA ILE A 223 -18.93 13.15 16.74
C ILE A 223 -19.74 12.10 17.51
N ASN A 224 -21.05 12.32 17.71
CA ASN A 224 -21.89 11.36 18.42
C ASN A 224 -22.04 10.06 17.63
N PHE A 225 -22.18 10.16 16.31
CA PHE A 225 -22.21 9.03 15.40
C PHE A 225 -20.88 8.26 15.37
N LEU A 226 -19.75 8.97 15.24
CA LEU A 226 -18.42 8.37 15.27
C LEU A 226 -18.13 7.68 16.61
N LEU A 227 -18.53 8.30 17.72
CA LEU A 227 -18.41 7.70 19.06
C LEU A 227 -19.25 6.43 19.17
N ALA A 228 -20.49 6.42 18.68
CA ALA A 228 -21.33 5.23 18.70
C ALA A 228 -20.73 4.07 17.87
N LEU A 229 -20.16 4.37 16.70
CA LEU A 229 -19.42 3.39 15.89
C LEU A 229 -18.17 2.88 16.61
N ALA A 230 -17.39 3.78 17.23
CA ALA A 230 -16.20 3.42 18.00
C ALA A 230 -16.55 2.52 19.18
N MET A 231 -17.62 2.82 19.92
CA MET A 231 -18.12 1.99 21.03
C MET A 231 -18.59 0.62 20.54
N THR A 232 -19.25 0.57 19.38
CA THR A 232 -19.69 -0.68 18.73
C THR A 232 -18.49 -1.55 18.36
N LEU A 233 -17.45 -0.98 17.76
CA LEU A 233 -16.22 -1.70 17.42
C LEU A 233 -15.42 -2.10 18.65
N LYS A 234 -15.33 -1.25 19.67
CA LYS A 234 -14.72 -1.57 20.97
C LYS A 234 -15.37 -2.78 21.62
N SER A 235 -16.70 -2.85 21.61
CA SER A 235 -17.41 -4.03 22.11
C SER A 235 -17.14 -5.26 21.23
N ALA A 236 -17.03 -5.09 19.90
CA ALA A 236 -16.68 -6.17 18.99
C ALA A 236 -15.26 -6.71 19.22
N THR A 237 -14.29 -5.86 19.59
CA THR A 237 -12.92 -6.29 19.91
C THR A 237 -12.79 -6.89 21.31
N ASP A 238 -13.89 -7.32 21.95
CA ASP A 238 -13.91 -7.83 23.33
C ASP A 238 -13.25 -6.87 24.34
N ASN A 239 -13.31 -5.56 24.08
CA ASN A 239 -12.65 -4.49 24.84
C ASN A 239 -11.12 -4.58 24.88
N LEU A 240 -10.48 -5.20 23.87
CA LEU A 240 -9.04 -5.10 23.65
C LEU A 240 -8.56 -3.67 23.37
N ILE A 241 -9.49 -2.78 23.01
CA ILE A 241 -9.23 -1.36 22.78
C ILE A 241 -9.92 -0.57 23.89
N SER A 242 -9.15 0.07 24.77
CA SER A 242 -9.70 0.86 25.87
C SER A 242 -10.04 2.27 25.42
N ASP A 243 -9.09 2.95 24.77
CA ASP A 243 -9.27 4.32 24.28
C ASP A 243 -10.01 4.34 22.92
N THR A 244 -11.19 4.93 22.93
CA THR A 244 -12.03 5.09 21.74
C THR A 244 -11.50 6.17 20.79
N SER A 245 -10.56 7.02 21.22
CA SER A 245 -10.00 8.10 20.40
C SER A 245 -9.33 7.57 19.12
N TYR A 246 -8.63 6.44 19.21
CA TYR A 246 -7.99 5.78 18.06
C TYR A 246 -9.03 5.34 17.02
N LEU A 247 -10.12 4.72 17.47
CA LEU A 247 -11.20 4.27 16.61
C LEU A 247 -11.92 5.45 15.94
N ILE A 248 -12.20 6.52 16.68
CA ILE A 248 -12.81 7.73 16.15
C ILE A 248 -11.93 8.34 15.05
N ALA A 249 -10.61 8.41 15.27
CA ALA A 249 -9.67 8.91 14.27
C ALA A 249 -9.67 8.08 12.98
N MET A 250 -9.74 6.75 13.09
CA MET A 250 -9.82 5.85 11.92
C MET A 250 -11.17 5.96 11.20
N LEU A 251 -12.28 5.98 11.95
CA LEU A 251 -13.65 6.06 11.40
C LEU A 251 -13.93 7.40 10.69
N GLY A 252 -13.29 8.46 11.17
CA GLY A 252 -13.33 9.81 10.58
C GLY A 252 -12.38 10.02 9.40
N CYS A 253 -11.57 9.02 9.02
CA CYS A 253 -10.70 9.14 7.85
C CYS A 253 -11.52 9.17 6.55
N ASN A 254 -11.28 10.20 5.73
CA ASN A 254 -11.81 10.26 4.37
C ASN A 254 -10.94 9.47 3.39
N ASP A 255 -9.66 9.26 3.74
CA ASP A 255 -8.68 8.51 2.95
C ASP A 255 -8.12 7.37 3.80
N ILE A 256 -8.37 6.13 3.37
CA ILE A 256 -7.94 4.91 4.06
C ILE A 256 -6.42 4.78 4.15
N TYR A 257 -5.68 5.35 3.20
CA TYR A 257 -4.21 5.28 3.19
C TYR A 257 -3.57 6.18 4.26
N ARG A 258 -4.34 7.13 4.83
CA ARG A 258 -3.87 8.01 5.91
C ARG A 258 -4.14 7.45 7.30
N ILE A 259 -4.79 6.29 7.42
CA ILE A 259 -5.07 5.64 8.71
C ILE A 259 -3.77 5.46 9.52
N THR A 260 -2.72 4.95 8.88
CA THR A 260 -1.41 4.76 9.51
C THR A 260 -0.84 6.06 10.05
N GLU A 261 -0.83 7.12 9.23
CA GLU A 261 -0.37 8.47 9.63
C GLU A 261 -1.18 9.02 10.81
N LYS A 262 -2.50 8.79 10.85
CA LYS A 262 -3.35 9.22 11.96
C LYS A 262 -3.01 8.50 13.26
N LEU A 263 -2.74 7.20 13.18
CA LEU A 263 -2.31 6.42 14.35
C LEU A 263 -0.90 6.84 14.81
N ASP A 264 0.00 7.18 13.89
CA ASP A 264 1.34 7.70 14.21
C ASP A 264 1.25 9.02 14.98
N ASN A 265 0.39 9.94 14.53
CA ASN A 265 0.15 11.22 15.20
C ASN A 265 -0.46 11.07 16.61
N LEU A 266 -1.16 9.96 16.86
CA LEU A 266 -1.72 9.62 18.18
C LEU A 266 -0.74 8.81 19.05
N GLY A 267 0.49 8.58 18.58
CA GLY A 267 1.54 7.89 19.34
C GLY A 267 1.35 6.38 19.45
N VAL A 268 0.52 5.77 18.58
CA VAL A 268 0.31 4.32 18.56
C VAL A 268 1.62 3.65 18.13
N LYS A 269 2.11 2.69 18.92
CA LYS A 269 3.36 1.97 18.62
C LYS A 269 3.28 1.24 17.29
N TYR A 270 4.40 1.13 16.59
CA TYR A 270 4.51 0.27 15.41
C TYR A 270 4.34 -1.19 15.80
N ASP A 271 3.73 -1.98 14.93
CA ASP A 271 3.65 -3.43 15.11
C ASP A 271 5.02 -4.05 14.84
N SER A 272 5.69 -4.55 15.88
CA SER A 272 7.00 -5.21 15.78
C SER A 272 6.94 -6.60 15.12
N THR A 273 5.74 -7.11 14.86
CA THR A 273 5.49 -8.43 14.25
C THR A 273 4.98 -8.34 12.81
N GLU A 274 5.37 -7.30 12.08
CA GLU A 274 5.12 -7.27 10.64
C GLU A 274 5.67 -8.55 9.98
N PRO A 275 4.85 -9.26 9.18
CA PRO A 275 5.39 -10.22 8.24
C PRO A 275 6.43 -9.51 7.38
N SER A 276 7.54 -10.19 7.14
CA SER A 276 8.74 -9.70 6.48
C SER A 276 8.44 -8.72 5.33
N LYS A 277 9.06 -7.53 5.38
CA LYS A 277 9.07 -6.47 4.34
C LYS A 277 9.45 -7.00 2.95
N LEU A 278 8.49 -7.61 2.28
CA LEU A 278 8.42 -7.73 0.84
C LEU A 278 7.19 -6.95 0.39
N GLU A 279 7.11 -5.66 0.76
CA GLU A 279 6.27 -4.74 0.01
C GLU A 279 6.82 -4.73 -1.41
N LEU A 280 6.02 -5.25 -2.35
CA LEU A 280 6.31 -5.08 -3.76
C LEU A 280 6.39 -3.57 -4.03
N PRO A 281 7.33 -3.10 -4.86
CA PRO A 281 7.39 -1.70 -5.25
C PRO A 281 6.02 -1.20 -5.71
N LEU A 282 5.75 0.10 -5.60
CA LEU A 282 4.54 0.65 -6.21
C LEU A 282 4.73 0.71 -7.73
N PRO A 283 3.77 0.29 -8.55
CA PRO A 283 3.84 0.49 -9.98
C PRO A 283 4.07 1.98 -10.32
N GLY A 284 4.87 2.25 -11.35
CA GLY A 284 5.32 3.60 -11.73
C GLY A 284 6.53 4.11 -10.96
N THR A 285 6.98 3.43 -9.90
CA THR A 285 8.24 3.80 -9.23
C THR A 285 9.44 3.41 -10.08
N PRO A 286 10.51 4.22 -10.13
CA PRO A 286 11.73 3.89 -10.86
C PRO A 286 12.43 2.67 -10.28
N ILE A 287 12.99 1.84 -11.16
CA ILE A 287 13.86 0.75 -10.80
C ILE A 287 15.26 1.32 -10.52
N PRO A 288 15.83 1.11 -9.32
CA PRO A 288 17.16 1.57 -8.98
C PRO A 288 18.23 1.05 -9.95
N ALA A 289 19.20 1.88 -10.32
CA ALA A 289 20.25 1.53 -11.27
C ALA A 289 21.05 0.30 -10.82
N GLU A 290 21.24 0.14 -9.51
CA GLU A 290 22.03 -0.93 -8.90
C GLU A 290 21.47 -2.34 -9.20
N ILE A 291 20.19 -2.43 -9.56
CA ILE A 291 19.53 -3.70 -9.89
C ILE A 291 19.14 -3.81 -11.37
N HIS A 292 19.53 -2.86 -12.24
CA HIS A 292 19.24 -2.95 -13.69
C HIS A 292 19.85 -4.21 -14.31
N HIS A 293 21.01 -4.66 -13.79
CA HIS A 293 21.63 -5.93 -14.20
C HIS A 293 20.73 -7.17 -14.03
N THR A 294 19.66 -7.10 -13.21
CA THR A 294 18.69 -8.18 -13.02
C THR A 294 17.62 -8.24 -14.11
N LEU A 295 17.49 -7.20 -14.94
CA LEU A 295 16.53 -7.15 -16.04
C LEU A 295 16.99 -8.04 -17.22
N LEU A 296 16.14 -8.98 -17.59
CA LEU A 296 16.37 -9.94 -18.67
C LEU A 296 16.24 -9.26 -20.04
N MET A 297 17.35 -9.25 -20.77
CA MET A 297 17.45 -8.60 -22.08
C MET A 297 16.78 -9.40 -23.20
N ASP A 298 16.27 -10.60 -22.94
CA ASP A 298 15.68 -11.45 -23.98
C ASP A 298 14.44 -10.81 -24.64
N PRO A 299 14.46 -10.50 -25.95
CA PRO A 299 13.28 -9.96 -26.63
C PRO A 299 12.14 -10.98 -26.75
N MET A 300 12.42 -12.27 -26.53
CA MET A 300 11.44 -13.37 -26.61
C MET A 300 10.79 -13.71 -25.26
N ASN A 301 10.89 -12.83 -24.26
CA ASN A 301 10.23 -13.04 -22.97
C ASN A 301 8.69 -13.14 -23.13
N VAL A 302 8.10 -14.19 -22.57
CA VAL A 302 6.63 -14.36 -22.45
C VAL A 302 6.15 -13.64 -21.21
N PHE A 303 5.08 -12.85 -21.27
CA PHE A 303 4.49 -12.14 -20.12
C PHE A 303 3.11 -12.69 -19.78
N TYR A 304 2.75 -12.70 -18.50
CA TYR A 304 1.44 -13.15 -18.01
C TYR A 304 0.74 -12.06 -17.18
N PRO A 305 -0.62 -11.99 -17.20
CA PRO A 305 -1.38 -11.13 -16.31
C PRO A 305 -0.99 -11.27 -14.83
N GLY A 306 -0.87 -10.14 -14.14
CA GLY A 306 -0.41 -10.04 -12.75
C GLY A 306 1.11 -10.12 -12.56
N GLU A 307 1.91 -10.32 -13.61
CA GLU A 307 3.37 -10.32 -13.49
C GLU A 307 3.93 -8.92 -13.25
N TYR A 308 4.92 -8.85 -12.36
CA TYR A 308 5.69 -7.65 -12.07
C TYR A 308 6.88 -7.54 -13.03
N VAL A 309 7.00 -6.42 -13.74
CA VAL A 309 7.97 -6.24 -14.83
C VAL A 309 8.64 -4.87 -14.74
N GLY A 310 9.81 -4.75 -15.36
CA GLY A 310 10.42 -3.45 -15.65
C GLY A 310 9.91 -2.90 -16.97
N TYR A 311 9.36 -1.69 -16.93
CA TYR A 311 8.91 -0.93 -18.09
C TYR A 311 9.96 0.14 -18.45
N LEU A 312 10.51 0.10 -19.67
CA LEU A 312 11.45 1.09 -20.18
C LEU A 312 10.70 2.36 -20.60
N VAL A 313 10.88 3.44 -19.83
CA VAL A 313 10.21 4.72 -20.07
C VAL A 313 11.02 5.61 -21.02
N ASP A 314 12.35 5.61 -20.85
CA ASP A 314 13.26 6.48 -21.59
C ASP A 314 14.52 5.69 -21.96
N SER A 315 14.70 5.45 -23.26
CA SER A 315 15.81 4.66 -23.80
C SER A 315 17.03 5.49 -24.17
N GLU A 316 16.96 6.83 -24.12
CA GLU A 316 18.02 7.75 -24.59
C GLU A 316 18.32 8.86 -23.58
N GLY A 317 17.91 8.68 -22.32
CA GLY A 317 18.09 9.65 -21.24
C GLY A 317 19.53 10.16 -21.14
N GLY A 318 19.77 11.32 -21.73
CA GLY A 318 21.04 12.02 -21.73
C GLY A 318 21.00 13.16 -20.71
N ASP A 319 22.01 13.21 -19.85
CA ASP A 319 22.32 14.43 -19.11
C ASP A 319 22.98 15.48 -20.03
N ILE A 320 23.23 16.69 -19.50
CA ILE A 320 23.89 17.79 -20.23
C ILE A 320 25.34 17.42 -20.65
N TYR A 321 25.90 16.36 -20.07
CA TYR A 321 27.24 15.85 -20.34
C TYR A 321 27.27 14.67 -21.32
N GLY A 322 26.12 14.27 -21.88
CA GLY A 322 26.03 13.21 -22.88
C GLY A 322 26.19 11.80 -22.32
N SER A 323 25.98 11.59 -21.00
CA SER A 323 25.99 10.26 -20.41
C SER A 323 24.65 9.55 -20.65
N TYR A 324 24.71 8.30 -21.12
CA TYR A 324 23.55 7.49 -21.50
C TYR A 324 23.07 6.66 -20.32
N GLN A 325 21.88 6.94 -19.77
CA GLN A 325 21.30 6.13 -18.70
C GLN A 325 19.81 5.79 -18.96
N PRO A 326 19.49 4.53 -19.30
CA PRO A 326 18.11 4.12 -19.53
C PRO A 326 17.31 4.18 -18.22
N THR A 327 16.07 4.66 -18.29
CA THR A 327 15.18 4.73 -17.12
C THR A 327 14.10 3.66 -17.20
N TYR A 328 14.12 2.74 -16.24
CA TYR A 328 13.09 1.72 -16.07
C TYR A 328 12.20 2.03 -14.87
N THR A 329 10.92 1.72 -14.95
CA THR A 329 9.97 1.80 -13.83
C THR A 329 9.30 0.46 -13.62
N TYR A 330 8.89 0.17 -12.40
CA TYR A 330 8.08 -0.99 -12.10
C TYR A 330 6.69 -0.88 -12.73
N ALA A 331 6.18 -1.98 -13.27
CA ALA A 331 4.84 -2.05 -13.84
C ALA A 331 4.24 -3.45 -13.61
N ILE A 332 2.91 -3.54 -13.68
CA ILE A 332 2.18 -4.81 -13.60
C ILE A 332 1.50 -5.07 -14.94
N ILE A 333 1.64 -6.29 -15.47
CA ILE A 333 0.88 -6.72 -16.64
C ILE A 333 -0.59 -6.88 -16.26
N VAL A 334 -1.50 -6.15 -16.92
CA VAL A 334 -2.94 -6.32 -16.74
C VAL A 334 -3.45 -7.41 -17.68
N GLN A 335 -3.23 -7.24 -18.98
CA GLN A 335 -3.65 -8.19 -20.00
C GLN A 335 -2.88 -7.99 -21.31
N GLU A 336 -2.85 -9.02 -22.15
CA GLU A 336 -2.43 -8.91 -23.55
C GLU A 336 -3.54 -8.24 -24.37
N VAL A 337 -3.16 -7.38 -25.32
CA VAL A 337 -4.07 -6.63 -26.20
C VAL A 337 -3.79 -7.02 -27.65
N GLU A 338 -4.79 -7.55 -28.34
CA GLU A 338 -4.73 -7.86 -29.76
C GLU A 338 -4.88 -6.57 -30.58
N ARG A 339 -4.01 -6.35 -31.58
CA ARG A 339 -4.18 -5.29 -32.58
C ARG A 339 -4.89 -5.87 -33.81
N GLU A 340 -5.95 -5.21 -34.25
CA GLU A 340 -6.87 -5.68 -35.32
C GLU A 340 -6.22 -5.83 -36.72
N GLU A 341 -4.94 -5.51 -36.91
CA GLU A 341 -4.30 -5.41 -38.24
C GLU A 341 -3.20 -6.45 -38.56
N GLU A 342 -2.86 -7.40 -37.68
CA GLU A 342 -1.76 -8.34 -37.93
C GLU A 342 -2.22 -9.82 -38.00
N GLU A 343 -2.59 -10.28 -39.19
CA GLU A 343 -2.90 -11.69 -39.50
C GLU A 343 -1.68 -12.65 -39.35
N ASN A 344 -0.53 -12.18 -38.87
CA ASN A 344 0.62 -13.01 -38.51
C ASN A 344 1.32 -12.44 -37.26
N ALA A 345 0.68 -12.56 -36.10
CA ALA A 345 1.28 -12.21 -34.82
C ALA A 345 2.46 -13.15 -34.48
N ASN A 346 3.64 -12.86 -35.04
CA ASN A 346 4.89 -13.39 -34.55
C ASN A 346 5.06 -12.98 -33.07
N PHE A 347 5.79 -13.77 -32.29
CA PHE A 347 5.97 -13.55 -30.86
C PHE A 347 6.54 -12.14 -30.49
N LEU A 348 7.22 -11.50 -31.44
CA LEU A 348 7.79 -10.16 -31.33
C LEU A 348 6.75 -9.08 -31.65
N GLY A 349 6.57 -8.09 -30.77
CA GLY A 349 5.71 -6.93 -31.03
C GLY A 349 4.30 -6.99 -30.44
N LYS A 350 3.98 -8.02 -29.64
CA LYS A 350 2.74 -8.11 -28.85
C LYS A 350 2.55 -6.86 -27.99
N CYS A 351 1.30 -6.41 -27.85
CA CYS A 351 0.95 -5.30 -27.00
C CYS A 351 0.36 -5.76 -25.67
N PHE A 352 0.72 -5.07 -24.60
CA PHE A 352 0.21 -5.33 -23.26
C PHE A 352 -0.36 -4.05 -22.66
N GLN A 353 -1.50 -4.20 -21.98
CA GLN A 353 -2.00 -3.20 -21.06
C GLN A 353 -1.27 -3.37 -19.73
N ILE A 354 -0.68 -2.30 -19.23
CA ILE A 354 0.09 -2.28 -17.98
C ILE A 354 -0.46 -1.27 -16.99
N ASP A 355 -0.36 -1.61 -15.71
CA ASP A 355 -0.56 -0.70 -14.59
C ASP A 355 0.78 -0.10 -14.15
N ILE A 356 0.82 1.22 -14.09
CA ILE A 356 1.96 2.04 -13.66
C ILE A 356 1.58 2.96 -12.49
N GLY A 357 0.53 2.64 -11.73
CA GLY A 357 0.15 3.33 -10.49
C GLY A 357 -0.60 4.64 -10.69
N TYR A 358 -1.13 4.88 -11.89
CA TYR A 358 -1.99 6.03 -12.21
C TYR A 358 -3.42 5.57 -12.50
N SER A 359 -4.37 6.51 -12.55
CA SER A 359 -5.79 6.22 -12.82
C SER A 359 -6.08 5.64 -14.21
N GLU A 360 -5.11 5.70 -15.12
CA GLU A 360 -5.24 5.19 -16.49
C GLU A 360 -4.17 4.14 -16.78
N TYR A 361 -4.58 3.04 -17.39
CA TYR A 361 -3.69 2.00 -17.88
C TYR A 361 -2.96 2.43 -19.15
N LYS A 362 -1.74 1.93 -19.36
CA LYS A 362 -0.93 2.22 -20.55
C LYS A 362 -0.83 0.99 -21.45
N ILE A 363 -0.99 1.15 -22.76
CA ILE A 363 -0.71 0.10 -23.74
C ILE A 363 0.72 0.27 -24.25
N VAL A 364 1.52 -0.80 -24.17
CA VAL A 364 2.94 -0.78 -24.55
C VAL A 364 3.33 -2.03 -25.35
N SER A 365 4.42 -1.95 -26.11
CA SER A 365 5.01 -3.10 -26.81
C SER A 365 5.73 -4.01 -25.80
N SER A 366 5.71 -5.33 -26.06
CA SER A 366 6.47 -6.33 -25.29
C SER A 366 7.98 -6.02 -25.26
N LEU A 367 8.47 -5.31 -26.27
CA LEU A 367 9.88 -4.92 -26.38
C LEU A 367 10.29 -3.86 -25.35
N ASP A 368 9.34 -3.13 -24.78
CA ASP A 368 9.57 -2.15 -23.70
C ASP A 368 9.48 -2.78 -22.30
N LEU A 369 9.16 -4.08 -22.22
CA LEU A 369 8.96 -4.81 -20.97
C LEU A 369 10.10 -5.80 -20.69
N TYR A 370 10.52 -5.89 -19.43
CA TYR A 370 11.67 -6.66 -18.98
C TYR A 370 11.32 -7.51 -17.76
N LYS A 371 11.66 -8.80 -17.81
CA LYS A 371 11.52 -9.71 -16.67
C LYS A 371 12.70 -9.59 -15.72
N PHE A 372 12.48 -9.86 -14.44
CA PHE A 372 13.55 -9.98 -13.46
C PHE A 372 14.15 -11.40 -13.47
N SER A 373 15.48 -11.50 -13.44
CA SER A 373 16.22 -12.76 -13.32
C SER A 373 16.02 -13.37 -11.93
N ARG A 374 15.60 -14.64 -11.85
CA ARG A 374 15.53 -15.41 -10.60
C ARG A 374 16.89 -16.04 -10.32
N GLN A 375 17.42 -15.93 -9.10
CA GLN A 375 18.55 -16.80 -8.69
C GLN A 375 18.00 -18.19 -8.35
N GLU A 376 18.54 -19.25 -8.96
CA GLU A 376 18.22 -20.63 -8.59
C GLU A 376 18.90 -20.97 -7.25
N GLU A 377 18.12 -21.35 -6.23
CA GLU A 377 18.64 -21.90 -4.98
C GLU A 377 19.35 -23.24 -5.23
N SER A 378 20.53 -23.41 -4.65
CA SER A 378 21.23 -24.69 -4.60
C SER A 378 20.37 -25.71 -3.86
N SER A 379 19.95 -26.76 -4.57
CA SER A 379 19.08 -27.82 -4.08
C SER A 379 19.73 -28.63 -2.95
N HIS A 380 19.57 -28.17 -1.71
CA HIS A 380 19.63 -29.00 -0.52
C HIS A 380 18.26 -28.99 0.16
N MET A 381 17.37 -29.88 -0.25
CA MET A 381 16.44 -30.59 0.64
C MET A 381 15.82 -31.72 -0.17
N ARG A 382 16.22 -32.94 0.18
CA ARG A 382 15.56 -34.16 -0.25
C ARG A 382 14.24 -34.26 0.52
N ASN A 383 13.22 -34.75 -0.17
CA ASN A 383 11.97 -35.33 0.36
C ASN A 383 10.82 -34.34 0.65
N ALA A 384 10.11 -33.94 -0.41
CA ALA A 384 8.65 -33.85 -0.36
C ALA A 384 8.11 -34.10 -1.77
N SER A 385 7.33 -35.16 -1.87
CA SER A 385 6.56 -35.62 -3.03
C SER A 385 5.78 -34.49 -3.72
N THR A 386 5.75 -34.57 -5.05
CA THR A 386 4.87 -33.83 -5.97
C THR A 386 3.42 -33.72 -5.47
N PRO A 387 2.77 -32.57 -5.74
CA PRO A 387 1.42 -32.67 -6.32
C PRO A 387 1.28 -31.87 -7.61
N SER A 388 0.64 -32.56 -8.54
CA SER A 388 0.20 -32.18 -9.87
C SER A 388 -0.88 -31.10 -9.88
N THR A 389 -0.98 -30.44 -11.03
CA THR A 389 -2.04 -29.57 -11.55
C THR A 389 -3.46 -29.88 -11.05
N PRO A 390 -4.27 -28.87 -10.64
CA PRO A 390 -5.72 -29.04 -10.58
C PRO A 390 -6.32 -28.76 -11.96
N THR A 391 -6.74 -29.83 -12.64
CA THR A 391 -7.68 -29.76 -13.77
C THR A 391 -9.10 -29.61 -13.22
N SER A 392 -9.95 -28.93 -13.99
CA SER A 392 -11.37 -28.64 -13.77
C SER A 392 -12.23 -29.84 -13.32
N PRO A 393 -13.39 -29.60 -12.68
CA PRO A 393 -14.15 -30.66 -12.00
C PRO A 393 -15.02 -31.43 -12.98
N ASP A 394 -15.02 -32.76 -12.93
CA ASP A 394 -16.18 -33.53 -13.34
C ASP A 394 -16.27 -34.92 -12.68
N SER A 395 -17.44 -35.13 -12.05
CA SER A 395 -18.22 -36.36 -11.86
C SER A 395 -17.61 -37.67 -11.27
N ARG A 396 -18.12 -37.99 -10.07
CA ARG A 396 -18.28 -39.26 -9.31
C ARG A 396 -18.20 -40.59 -10.11
N SER A 397 -17.46 -41.58 -9.58
CA SER A 397 -18.02 -42.85 -9.00
C SER A 397 -16.97 -43.94 -8.64
N SER A 398 -17.17 -44.52 -7.44
CA SER A 398 -16.93 -45.90 -6.97
C SER A 398 -15.61 -46.68 -7.17
N GLY A 399 -15.04 -47.17 -6.05
CA GLY A 399 -14.70 -48.61 -5.92
C GLY A 399 -13.27 -49.05 -5.54
N LEU A 400 -13.03 -49.18 -4.23
CA LEU A 400 -12.39 -50.33 -3.52
C LEU A 400 -10.91 -50.77 -3.71
N HIS A 401 -10.30 -51.04 -2.54
CA HIS A 401 -9.30 -52.08 -2.17
C HIS A 401 -7.78 -51.78 -2.00
N MET A 402 -7.46 -51.42 -0.75
CA MET A 402 -6.40 -51.83 0.23
C MET A 402 -5.19 -52.76 -0.11
N MET A 403 -3.98 -52.25 0.24
CA MET A 403 -2.89 -52.83 1.10
C MET A 403 -1.86 -53.87 0.52
N PRO A 404 -0.65 -54.08 1.13
CA PRO A 404 0.58 -53.28 1.02
C PRO A 404 1.88 -54.19 0.91
N PRO A 405 3.07 -53.90 1.49
CA PRO A 405 4.33 -53.52 0.80
C PRO A 405 5.51 -54.51 1.00
N LEU A 406 6.66 -54.29 0.35
CA LEU A 406 7.95 -54.87 0.78
C LEU A 406 9.14 -53.93 0.54
N PHE A 407 9.93 -53.70 1.59
CA PHE A 407 11.24 -53.03 1.61
C PHE A 407 12.36 -54.08 1.58
N THR A 408 13.47 -53.78 0.88
CA THR A 408 14.88 -54.13 1.20
C THR A 408 15.75 -53.25 0.29
N GLY A 409 16.86 -52.59 0.64
CA GLY A 409 17.81 -52.73 1.74
C GLY A 409 19.23 -52.63 1.14
N LYS A 410 20.12 -51.85 1.80
CA LYS A 410 21.60 -51.86 1.80
C LYS A 410 22.32 -50.60 1.29
N GLU A 411 23.02 -50.00 2.25
CA GLU A 411 24.06 -48.98 2.12
C GLU A 411 25.33 -49.55 1.49
N ASN A 412 26.05 -48.71 0.73
CA ASN A 412 27.49 -48.84 0.51
C ASN A 412 28.10 -47.44 0.37
N LEU A 413 29.15 -47.20 1.16
CA LEU A 413 29.96 -45.99 1.23
C LEU A 413 30.74 -45.75 -0.09
N ARG A 414 30.73 -44.51 -0.58
CA ARG A 414 31.66 -43.98 -1.61
C ARG A 414 32.11 -42.56 -1.23
N PRO A 415 33.32 -42.11 -1.65
CA PRO A 415 34.00 -40.92 -1.13
C PRO A 415 33.33 -39.61 -1.57
N PRO A 416 33.67 -38.45 -0.97
CA PRO A 416 32.99 -37.19 -1.26
C PRO A 416 33.19 -36.78 -2.73
N LEU A 417 32.09 -36.71 -3.49
CA LEU A 417 32.11 -36.10 -4.81
C LEU A 417 32.28 -34.59 -4.68
N GLN A 418 33.21 -34.08 -5.47
CA GLN A 418 33.63 -32.69 -5.59
C GLN A 418 32.45 -31.72 -5.85
N LYS A 419 32.58 -30.53 -5.27
CA LYS A 419 31.79 -29.32 -5.51
C LYS A 419 31.39 -29.18 -6.98
N GLN A 420 30.09 -29.26 -7.30
CA GLN A 420 29.57 -28.84 -8.60
C GLN A 420 29.03 -27.41 -8.50
N SER A 421 29.63 -26.53 -9.29
CA SER A 421 29.30 -25.11 -9.48
C SER A 421 28.15 -24.91 -10.50
N PRO A 422 27.60 -23.68 -10.64
CA PRO A 422 26.42 -23.39 -11.47
C PRO A 422 26.64 -23.70 -12.97
N ARG A 423 25.54 -24.00 -13.69
CA ARG A 423 25.50 -24.59 -15.04
C ARG A 423 26.22 -23.78 -16.13
N LYS A 424 27.34 -24.30 -16.65
CA LYS A 424 27.92 -23.90 -17.95
C LYS A 424 26.93 -24.23 -19.08
N ILE A 425 26.72 -23.32 -20.03
CA ILE A 425 26.01 -23.60 -21.29
C ILE A 425 26.76 -24.73 -21.99
N LYS A 426 26.06 -25.83 -22.29
CA LYS A 426 26.66 -26.97 -22.97
C LYS A 426 27.06 -26.56 -24.38
N LEU A 427 28.32 -26.77 -24.76
CA LEU A 427 28.86 -26.41 -26.09
C LEU A 427 28.05 -26.96 -27.27
N HIS A 428 27.35 -28.09 -27.10
CA HIS A 428 26.49 -28.68 -28.14
C HIS A 428 25.24 -27.83 -28.47
N ALA A 429 24.85 -26.88 -27.62
CA ALA A 429 23.72 -25.99 -27.89
C ALA A 429 24.09 -24.78 -28.79
N LEU A 430 25.38 -24.54 -29.04
CA LEU A 430 25.84 -23.36 -29.80
C LEU A 430 25.21 -23.27 -31.20
N PRO A 431 25.17 -24.32 -32.05
CA PRO A 431 24.58 -24.22 -33.39
C PRO A 431 23.10 -23.83 -33.39
N GLU A 432 22.34 -24.32 -32.41
CA GLU A 432 20.92 -24.00 -32.25
C GLU A 432 20.73 -22.54 -31.84
N ILE A 433 21.55 -22.06 -30.91
CA ILE A 433 21.54 -20.65 -30.47
C ILE A 433 21.88 -19.71 -31.64
N LEU A 434 22.89 -20.03 -32.46
CA LEU A 434 23.23 -19.21 -33.63
C LEU A 434 22.08 -19.14 -34.64
N LYS A 435 21.38 -20.26 -34.86
CA LYS A 435 20.20 -20.32 -35.72
C LYS A 435 19.04 -19.49 -35.18
N GLU A 436 18.80 -19.53 -33.87
CA GLU A 436 17.78 -18.71 -33.21
C GLU A 436 18.11 -17.21 -33.35
N VAL A 437 19.36 -16.82 -33.11
CA VAL A 437 19.81 -15.43 -33.29
C VAL A 437 19.57 -14.94 -34.71
N THR A 438 19.94 -15.72 -35.72
CA THR A 438 19.66 -15.40 -37.14
C THR A 438 18.17 -15.19 -37.36
N LEU A 439 17.32 -16.10 -36.87
CA LEU A 439 15.87 -16.02 -37.06
C LEU A 439 15.27 -14.76 -36.40
N VAL A 440 15.69 -14.43 -35.18
CA VAL A 440 15.21 -13.22 -34.48
C VAL A 440 15.68 -11.95 -35.19
N VAL A 441 16.92 -11.91 -35.71
CA VAL A 441 17.45 -10.79 -36.50
C VAL A 441 16.65 -10.62 -37.80
N GLU A 442 16.38 -11.70 -38.52
CA GLU A 442 15.56 -11.66 -39.74
C GLU A 442 14.13 -11.19 -39.47
N GLN A 443 13.52 -11.62 -38.35
CA GLN A 443 12.21 -11.13 -37.92
C GLN A 443 12.24 -9.65 -37.54
N ALA A 444 13.29 -9.18 -36.86
CA ALA A 444 13.44 -7.76 -36.50
C ALA A 444 13.47 -6.87 -37.75
N TRP A 445 14.06 -7.33 -38.86
CA TRP A 445 14.11 -6.58 -40.11
C TRP A 445 12.77 -6.45 -40.83
N LYS A 446 11.77 -7.27 -40.47
CA LYS A 446 10.39 -7.15 -40.97
C LYS A 446 9.59 -6.08 -40.24
N LEU A 447 10.06 -5.61 -39.09
CA LEU A 447 9.40 -4.60 -38.26
C LEU A 447 9.90 -3.18 -38.58
N PRO A 448 9.15 -2.14 -38.17
CA PRO A 448 9.57 -0.74 -38.26
C PRO A 448 10.92 -0.48 -37.59
N GLU A 449 11.64 0.54 -38.04
CA GLU A 449 13.00 0.87 -37.54
C GLU A 449 13.06 1.02 -36.02
N THR A 450 12.03 1.58 -35.40
CA THR A 450 11.94 1.77 -33.95
C THR A 450 11.89 0.45 -33.18
N GLU A 451 11.03 -0.48 -33.56
CA GLU A 451 10.90 -1.80 -32.92
C GLU A 451 12.12 -2.68 -33.26
N ARG A 452 12.62 -2.61 -34.50
CA ARG A 452 13.86 -3.27 -34.92
C ARG A 452 15.03 -2.85 -34.03
N LYS A 453 15.20 -1.54 -33.79
CA LYS A 453 16.26 -1.02 -32.91
C LYS A 453 16.17 -1.58 -31.50
N LYS A 454 14.97 -1.71 -30.93
CA LYS A 454 14.76 -2.32 -29.60
C LYS A 454 15.18 -3.78 -29.58
N ILE A 455 14.81 -4.58 -30.58
CA ILE A 455 15.19 -6.01 -30.67
C ILE A 455 16.71 -6.17 -30.78
N ILE A 456 17.34 -5.41 -31.67
CA ILE A 456 18.78 -5.49 -31.88
C ILE A 456 19.55 -5.05 -30.63
N ARG A 457 19.12 -3.97 -29.97
CA ARG A 457 19.66 -3.56 -28.66
C ARG A 457 19.56 -4.69 -27.62
N ARG A 458 18.40 -5.33 -27.53
CA ARG A 458 18.13 -6.43 -26.59
C ARG A 458 19.01 -7.65 -26.84
N LEU A 459 19.12 -8.09 -28.09
CA LEU A 459 20.03 -9.19 -28.47
C LEU A 459 21.49 -8.84 -28.18
N TYR A 460 21.90 -7.60 -28.50
CA TYR A 460 23.25 -7.11 -28.28
C TYR A 460 23.61 -7.18 -26.79
N LEU A 461 22.73 -6.66 -25.91
CA LEU A 461 22.94 -6.70 -24.46
C LEU A 461 22.78 -8.11 -23.86
N LYS A 462 21.95 -8.99 -24.44
CA LYS A 462 21.79 -10.39 -23.99
C LYS A 462 23.09 -11.17 -24.15
N TRP A 463 23.73 -11.04 -25.31
CA TRP A 463 24.90 -11.83 -25.68
C TRP A 463 26.25 -11.12 -25.48
N HIS A 464 26.26 -9.88 -24.98
CA HIS A 464 27.49 -9.15 -24.73
C HIS A 464 28.43 -9.94 -23.77
N PRO A 465 29.73 -10.08 -24.10
CA PRO A 465 30.68 -10.86 -23.30
C PRO A 465 30.75 -10.46 -21.82
N ASP A 466 30.72 -9.16 -21.53
CA ASP A 466 30.78 -8.65 -20.14
C ASP A 466 29.61 -9.10 -19.25
N LYS A 467 28.43 -9.34 -19.82
CA LYS A 467 27.26 -9.84 -19.07
C LYS A 467 27.30 -11.36 -18.85
N ASN A 468 28.15 -12.06 -19.60
CA ASN A 468 28.19 -13.52 -19.69
C ASN A 468 29.57 -14.10 -19.28
N ALA A 469 30.20 -13.55 -18.25
CA ALA A 469 31.52 -13.99 -17.78
C ALA A 469 31.63 -15.50 -17.47
N GLU A 470 30.53 -16.14 -17.06
CA GLU A 470 30.47 -17.57 -16.74
C GLU A 470 30.41 -18.46 -18.00
N ASN A 471 30.06 -17.89 -19.16
CA ASN A 471 29.95 -18.57 -20.46
C ASN A 471 30.65 -17.77 -21.57
N LEU A 472 31.84 -17.24 -21.27
CA LEU A 472 32.53 -16.25 -22.11
C LEU A 472 32.78 -16.74 -23.55
N ASP A 473 33.20 -17.99 -23.73
CA ASP A 473 33.52 -18.54 -25.06
C ASP A 473 32.28 -18.60 -25.94
N VAL A 474 31.17 -19.10 -25.40
CA VAL A 474 29.87 -19.19 -26.10
C VAL A 474 29.34 -17.78 -26.39
N ALA A 475 29.36 -16.89 -25.40
CA ALA A 475 28.87 -15.53 -25.57
C ALA A 475 29.66 -14.75 -26.64
N THR A 476 30.99 -14.90 -26.66
CA THR A 476 31.85 -14.28 -27.68
C THR A 476 31.51 -14.77 -29.09
N GLU A 477 31.34 -16.08 -29.28
CA GLU A 477 30.97 -16.64 -30.59
C GLU A 477 29.56 -16.20 -31.03
N VAL A 478 28.57 -16.24 -30.14
CA VAL A 478 27.21 -15.78 -30.44
C VAL A 478 27.17 -14.28 -30.71
N PHE A 479 27.92 -13.48 -29.97
CA PHE A 479 28.00 -12.03 -30.17
C PHE A 479 28.65 -11.66 -31.50
N LYS A 480 29.73 -12.36 -31.89
CA LYS A 480 30.36 -12.21 -33.20
C LYS A 480 29.40 -12.58 -34.32
N HIS A 481 28.67 -13.68 -34.19
CA HIS A 481 27.64 -14.08 -35.15
C HIS A 481 26.54 -13.02 -35.27
N LEU A 482 26.03 -12.52 -34.14
CA LEU A 482 25.04 -11.44 -34.11
C LEU A 482 25.51 -10.20 -34.87
N GLN A 483 26.75 -9.74 -34.66
CA GLN A 483 27.30 -8.59 -35.39
C GLN A 483 27.42 -8.83 -36.89
N ASN A 484 27.79 -10.05 -37.30
CA ASN A 484 27.85 -10.45 -38.71
C ASN A 484 26.45 -10.46 -39.35
N GLU A 485 25.44 -10.98 -38.65
CA GLU A 485 24.06 -11.04 -39.13
C GLU A 485 23.43 -9.65 -39.24
N ILE A 486 23.68 -8.76 -38.28
CA ILE A 486 23.31 -7.32 -38.37
C ILE A 486 23.94 -6.71 -39.63
N SER A 487 25.25 -6.90 -39.81
CA SER A 487 25.97 -6.37 -40.97
C SER A 487 25.46 -6.94 -42.30
N ARG A 488 25.08 -8.23 -42.32
CA ARG A 488 24.50 -8.91 -43.48
C ARG A 488 23.17 -8.27 -43.87
N MET A 489 22.28 -8.05 -42.90
CA MET A 489 20.97 -7.45 -43.14
C MET A 489 21.06 -5.97 -43.54
N GLU A 490 21.97 -5.19 -42.94
CA GLU A 490 22.23 -3.80 -43.35
C GLU A 490 22.71 -3.72 -44.81
N LYS A 491 23.67 -4.56 -45.21
CA LYS A 491 24.16 -4.63 -46.59
C LYS A 491 23.09 -5.06 -47.59
N GLN A 492 22.26 -6.04 -47.22
CA GLN A 492 21.14 -6.48 -48.05
C GLN A 492 20.12 -5.36 -48.25
N THR A 493 19.77 -4.63 -47.19
CA THR A 493 18.85 -3.47 -47.26
C THR A 493 19.38 -2.39 -48.22
N LEU A 494 20.69 -2.11 -48.16
CA LEU A 494 21.34 -1.15 -49.07
C LEU A 494 21.36 -1.64 -50.53
N ALA A 495 21.59 -2.93 -50.75
CA ALA A 495 21.56 -3.53 -52.09
C ALA A 495 20.15 -3.50 -52.71
N ASP A 496 19.12 -3.80 -51.92
CA ASP A 496 17.72 -3.76 -52.34
C ASP A 496 17.28 -2.33 -52.69
N GLN A 497 17.70 -1.33 -51.90
CA GLN A 497 17.47 0.09 -52.20
C GLN A 497 18.15 0.53 -53.50
N GLN A 498 19.41 0.13 -53.73
CA GLN A 498 20.15 0.45 -54.96
C GLN A 498 19.54 -0.23 -56.21
N ASN A 499 18.98 -1.43 -56.05
CA ASN A 499 18.29 -2.13 -57.13
C ASN A 499 16.91 -1.52 -57.44
N ALA A 500 16.15 -1.08 -56.43
CA ALA A 500 14.88 -0.39 -56.61
C ALA A 500 15.04 0.96 -57.34
N ASP A 501 16.10 1.72 -57.02
CA ASP A 501 16.43 2.97 -57.71
C ASP A 501 16.87 2.75 -59.17
N ARG A 502 17.51 1.62 -59.50
CA ARG A 502 17.87 1.27 -60.89
C ARG A 502 16.65 1.02 -61.79
N THR A 503 15.55 0.53 -61.22
CA THR A 503 14.26 0.36 -61.92
C THR A 503 13.47 1.66 -62.10
N SER A 504 13.79 2.72 -61.35
CA SER A 504 13.14 4.03 -61.46
C SER A 504 14.01 5.03 -62.22
N ARG A 505 13.92 5.04 -63.57
CA ARG A 505 14.60 6.05 -64.37
C ARG A 505 13.93 7.43 -64.21
N ARG A 506 14.53 8.29 -63.38
CA ARG A 506 14.96 9.69 -63.66
C ARG A 506 15.01 10.49 -62.36
N SER A 507 16.21 10.94 -61.96
CA SER A 507 16.59 12.35 -61.71
C SER A 507 17.86 12.43 -60.85
N TYR A 508 18.83 13.23 -61.31
CA TYR A 508 19.99 13.81 -60.61
C TYR A 508 20.52 13.14 -59.33
N SER A 509 21.67 12.49 -59.48
CA SER A 509 22.55 12.06 -58.38
C SER A 509 23.04 13.26 -57.58
N THR A 510 22.55 13.42 -56.35
CA THR A 510 23.15 14.30 -55.34
C THR A 510 24.00 13.48 -54.38
N SER A 511 25.11 14.05 -53.94
CA SER A 511 26.14 13.44 -53.07
C SER A 511 25.68 13.10 -51.64
N SER A 512 24.37 12.92 -51.41
CA SER A 512 23.73 12.77 -50.09
C SER A 512 23.59 11.32 -49.60
N THR A 513 23.75 10.32 -50.48
CA THR A 513 23.57 8.89 -50.13
C THR A 513 24.61 8.38 -49.14
N ARG A 514 25.86 8.89 -49.20
CA ARG A 514 26.92 8.52 -48.26
C ARG A 514 26.64 9.04 -46.83
N PHE A 515 25.96 10.18 -46.70
CA PHE A 515 25.63 10.81 -45.40
C PHE A 515 24.36 10.23 -44.77
N GLN A 516 23.46 9.63 -45.56
CA GLN A 516 22.29 8.90 -45.05
C GLN A 516 22.65 7.47 -44.58
N SER A 517 23.61 6.81 -45.24
CA SER A 517 24.07 5.46 -44.88
C SER A 517 24.69 5.37 -43.48
N GLU A 518 25.36 6.42 -43.00
CA GLU A 518 25.91 6.45 -41.63
C GLU A 518 24.83 6.72 -40.57
N LYS A 519 23.69 7.31 -40.96
CA LYS A 519 22.54 7.56 -40.07
C LYS A 519 21.64 6.35 -39.86
N SER A 520 21.81 5.24 -40.57
CA SER A 520 20.99 4.03 -40.40
C SER A 520 21.74 2.85 -39.78
N SER A 521 23.09 2.91 -39.71
CA SER A 521 23.87 1.81 -39.15
C SER A 521 23.73 1.69 -37.62
N PHE A 522 23.64 0.46 -37.14
CA PHE A 522 23.65 0.14 -35.72
C PHE A 522 25.00 0.39 -35.04
N GLN A 523 26.09 0.46 -35.82
CA GLN A 523 27.44 0.62 -35.29
C GLN A 523 27.61 1.90 -34.44
N ARG A 524 26.86 2.96 -34.74
CA ARG A 524 26.84 4.20 -33.94
C ARG A 524 26.35 4.02 -32.51
N PHE A 525 25.58 2.96 -32.23
CA PHE A 525 25.04 2.69 -30.89
C PHE A 525 25.95 1.76 -30.07
N TYR A 526 26.92 1.09 -30.69
CA TYR A 526 27.73 0.07 -30.01
C TYR A 526 28.54 0.65 -28.85
N SER A 527 29.04 1.88 -28.95
CA SER A 527 29.74 2.54 -27.84
C SER A 527 28.85 2.66 -26.60
N SER A 528 27.64 3.16 -26.77
CA SER A 528 26.64 3.30 -25.71
C SER A 528 26.22 1.94 -25.14
N TRP A 529 25.93 0.95 -25.99
CA TRP A 529 25.52 -0.38 -25.53
C TRP A 529 26.66 -1.15 -24.84
N ASN A 530 27.92 -0.95 -25.25
CA ASN A 530 29.09 -1.51 -24.57
C ASN A 530 29.25 -0.89 -23.18
N GLN A 531 29.06 0.43 -23.06
CA GLN A 531 29.11 1.13 -21.78
C GLN A 531 28.03 0.60 -20.83
N GLU A 532 26.79 0.41 -21.32
CA GLU A 532 25.69 -0.16 -20.54
C GLU A 532 25.97 -1.61 -20.11
N ALA A 533 26.50 -2.45 -21.00
CA ALA A 533 26.88 -3.82 -20.66
C ALA A 533 27.98 -3.86 -19.58
N THR A 534 28.94 -2.93 -19.64
CA THR A 534 30.00 -2.76 -18.65
C THR A 534 29.45 -2.28 -17.30
N SER A 535 28.49 -1.36 -17.30
CA SER A 535 27.80 -0.90 -16.09
C SER A 535 27.11 -2.05 -15.38
N HIS A 536 26.30 -2.83 -16.11
CA HIS A 536 25.60 -4.00 -15.56
C HIS A 536 26.55 -5.03 -14.96
N LYS A 537 27.74 -5.23 -15.55
CA LYS A 537 28.77 -6.12 -14.99
C LYS A 537 29.29 -5.58 -13.65
N SER A 538 29.60 -4.28 -13.61
CA SER A 538 30.10 -3.60 -12.42
C SER A 538 29.07 -3.60 -11.29
N GLU A 539 27.80 -3.29 -11.60
CA GLU A 539 26.67 -3.35 -10.67
C GLU A 539 26.46 -4.76 -10.12
N LYS A 540 26.47 -5.79 -10.97
CA LYS A 540 26.34 -7.20 -10.56
C LYS A 540 27.47 -7.61 -9.61
N GLN A 541 28.69 -7.16 -9.87
CA GLN A 541 29.84 -7.43 -9.00
C GLN A 541 29.69 -6.72 -7.65
N GLN A 542 29.41 -5.43 -7.64
CA GLN A 542 29.18 -4.65 -6.43
C GLN A 542 28.03 -5.21 -5.60
N PHE A 543 26.93 -5.63 -6.25
CA PHE A 543 25.79 -6.27 -5.60
C PHE A 543 26.20 -7.60 -4.96
N ARG A 544 26.94 -8.46 -5.67
CA ARG A 544 27.48 -9.72 -5.10
C ARG A 544 28.42 -9.46 -3.92
N GLU A 545 29.22 -8.40 -3.94
CA GLU A 545 30.15 -8.03 -2.86
C GLU A 545 29.44 -7.47 -1.63
N HIS A 546 28.41 -6.62 -1.81
CA HIS A 546 27.68 -5.97 -0.72
C HIS A 546 26.61 -6.85 -0.08
N TYR A 547 26.05 -7.82 -0.81
CA TYR A 547 24.95 -8.67 -0.36
C TYR A 547 25.35 -10.15 -0.23
N THR A 548 26.56 -10.42 0.27
CA THR A 548 27.10 -11.79 0.48
C THR A 548 26.34 -12.63 1.53
N GLY A 549 25.44 -12.03 2.31
CA GLY A 549 24.75 -12.68 3.45
C GLY A 549 23.26 -13.01 3.28
N TYR A 550 22.59 -12.64 2.19
CA TYR A 550 21.15 -12.92 1.98
C TYR A 550 20.87 -14.29 1.32
N ALA A 551 21.77 -15.25 1.53
CA ALA A 551 21.46 -16.65 1.26
C ALA A 551 20.59 -17.20 2.40
N GLY A 552 19.27 -17.14 2.24
CA GLY A 552 18.33 -17.86 3.09
C GLY A 552 17.17 -17.01 3.60
N SER A 553 16.13 -16.88 2.80
CA SER A 553 14.77 -16.88 3.32
C SER A 553 13.87 -17.58 2.33
N SER A 554 13.61 -18.87 2.59
CA SER A 554 12.47 -19.57 1.99
C SER A 554 11.23 -18.76 2.31
N HIS A 555 10.48 -18.30 1.31
CA HIS A 555 9.01 -18.37 1.22
C HIS A 555 8.52 -17.58 -0.02
N SER A 556 7.62 -18.22 -0.80
CA SER A 556 6.96 -17.79 -2.04
C SER A 556 7.69 -18.04 -3.39
N HIS A 557 7.33 -19.14 -4.06
CA HIS A 557 7.80 -19.51 -5.40
C HIS A 557 7.23 -18.66 -6.57
N ARG A 558 6.35 -17.68 -6.32
CA ARG A 558 5.68 -16.94 -7.42
C ARG A 558 6.33 -15.61 -7.79
N PHE A 559 6.90 -14.86 -6.87
CA PHE A 559 7.38 -13.50 -7.14
C PHE A 559 8.77 -13.27 -6.54
N PHE A 560 9.82 -13.48 -7.34
CA PHE A 560 11.14 -12.93 -7.01
C PHE A 560 11.07 -11.43 -7.25
N VAL A 561 11.05 -10.64 -6.18
CA VAL A 561 11.11 -9.18 -6.25
C VAL A 561 12.30 -8.72 -5.42
N PRO A 562 13.31 -8.08 -6.04
CA PRO A 562 14.44 -7.55 -5.31
C PRO A 562 13.98 -6.56 -4.23
N PRO A 563 14.59 -6.56 -3.04
CA PRO A 563 14.17 -5.67 -1.97
C PRO A 563 14.41 -4.20 -2.35
N THR A 564 13.37 -3.35 -2.28
CA THR A 564 13.55 -1.89 -2.32
C THR A 564 13.74 -1.35 -0.90
N PHE A 565 15.01 -1.18 -0.50
CA PHE A 565 15.38 -0.41 0.69
C PHE A 565 16.11 0.86 0.24
N LYS A 566 15.34 1.91 -0.11
CA LYS A 566 15.70 3.36 -0.05
C LYS A 566 14.59 4.19 -0.70
N THR A 567 14.40 5.42 -0.22
CA THR A 567 13.70 6.46 -1.00
C THR A 567 14.54 6.76 -2.23
N VAL A 568 14.07 6.34 -3.41
CA VAL A 568 14.75 6.60 -4.68
C VAL A 568 14.04 7.74 -5.39
N GLY A 569 14.82 8.69 -5.91
CA GLY A 569 14.31 9.78 -6.74
C GLY A 569 13.57 9.27 -7.97
N ASN A 570 12.54 9.97 -8.39
CA ASN A 570 11.80 9.71 -9.63
C ASN A 570 12.13 10.77 -10.68
N PRO A 571 13.17 10.54 -11.51
CA PRO A 571 13.64 11.51 -12.49
C PRO A 571 12.60 11.74 -13.60
N VAL A 572 11.78 10.73 -13.92
CA VAL A 572 10.71 10.83 -14.93
C VAL A 572 9.64 11.81 -14.47
N GLU A 573 9.12 11.61 -13.25
CA GLU A 573 8.12 12.52 -12.69
C GLU A 573 8.72 13.91 -12.47
N ALA A 574 9.96 14.01 -11.96
CA ALA A 574 10.64 15.29 -11.83
C ALA A 574 10.65 16.07 -13.17
N ARG A 575 11.04 15.45 -14.29
CA ARG A 575 10.99 16.08 -15.62
C ARG A 575 9.58 16.47 -16.03
N ARG A 576 8.59 15.59 -15.79
CA ARG A 576 7.19 15.84 -16.14
C ARG A 576 6.63 17.08 -15.42
N TRP A 577 6.81 17.14 -14.10
CA TRP A 577 6.37 18.26 -13.26
C TRP A 577 7.09 19.56 -13.61
N LEU A 578 8.41 19.49 -13.83
CA LEU A 578 9.22 20.64 -14.20
C LEU A 578 8.83 21.22 -15.56
N ARG A 579 8.49 20.35 -16.53
CA ARG A 579 7.97 20.79 -17.84
C ARG A 579 6.67 21.59 -17.71
N GLN A 580 5.76 21.17 -16.83
CA GLN A 580 4.54 21.93 -16.56
C GLN A 580 4.82 23.24 -15.80
N ALA A 581 5.78 23.25 -14.87
CA ALA A 581 6.22 24.47 -14.19
C ALA A 581 6.75 25.52 -15.19
N ARG A 582 7.60 25.09 -16.14
CA ARG A 582 8.09 25.93 -17.26
C ARG A 582 6.95 26.47 -18.12
N ALA A 583 5.98 25.63 -18.46
CA ALA A 583 4.82 26.04 -19.25
C ALA A 583 4.00 27.11 -18.52
N ASN A 584 3.76 26.94 -17.21
CA ASN A 584 3.04 27.91 -16.38
C ASN A 584 3.79 29.24 -16.31
N TYR A 585 5.11 29.22 -16.10
CA TYR A 585 5.94 30.43 -16.08
C TYR A 585 5.93 31.15 -17.44
N SER A 586 6.08 30.39 -18.53
CA SER A 586 5.99 30.93 -19.88
C SER A 586 4.61 31.56 -20.15
N ALA A 587 3.54 30.91 -19.70
CA ALA A 587 2.17 31.40 -19.88
C ALA A 587 1.85 32.65 -19.05
N ALA A 588 2.60 32.94 -17.99
CA ALA A 588 2.44 34.17 -17.21
C ALA A 588 2.78 35.42 -18.03
N ARG A 589 3.74 35.31 -18.96
CA ARG A 589 4.12 36.40 -19.88
C ARG A 589 2.96 36.84 -20.78
N ASN A 590 2.00 35.96 -21.04
CA ASN A 590 0.87 36.24 -21.91
C ASN A 590 -0.10 37.28 -21.32
N ASP A 591 -0.08 37.48 -20.00
CA ASP A 591 -1.02 38.37 -19.29
C ASP A 591 -0.37 39.71 -18.88
N LEU A 592 0.93 39.87 -19.10
CA LEU A 592 1.64 41.12 -18.82
C LEU A 592 1.07 42.28 -19.64
N HIS A 593 0.91 43.43 -19.00
CA HIS A 593 0.40 44.68 -19.59
C HIS A 593 -1.02 44.57 -20.19
N LYS A 594 -1.81 43.56 -19.79
CA LYS A 594 -3.19 43.34 -20.25
C LYS A 594 -4.26 43.61 -19.20
N ASN A 595 -3.91 44.30 -18.12
CA ASN A 595 -4.77 44.47 -16.95
C ASN A 595 -5.27 43.12 -16.39
N ALA A 596 -4.35 42.16 -16.27
CA ALA A 596 -4.60 40.78 -15.82
C ALA A 596 -3.48 40.31 -14.87
N ASN A 597 -3.01 41.22 -14.00
CA ASN A 597 -1.85 41.01 -13.14
C ASN A 597 -2.07 39.90 -12.09
N GLU A 598 -3.31 39.68 -11.66
CA GLU A 598 -3.71 38.56 -10.81
C GLU A 598 -3.41 37.21 -11.46
N TRP A 599 -3.57 37.11 -12.80
CA TRP A 599 -3.26 35.89 -13.55
C TRP A 599 -1.77 35.67 -13.74
N VAL A 600 -1.00 36.75 -13.92
CA VAL A 600 0.48 36.70 -13.88
C VAL A 600 0.93 36.12 -12.53
N CYS A 601 0.44 36.68 -11.43
CA CYS A 601 0.75 36.23 -10.07
C CYS A 601 0.34 34.77 -9.82
N PHE A 602 -0.87 34.38 -10.22
CA PHE A 602 -1.36 33.01 -10.03
C PHE A 602 -0.56 31.97 -10.83
N LYS A 603 -0.21 32.28 -12.09
CA LYS A 603 0.62 31.40 -12.92
C LYS A 603 2.04 31.27 -12.37
N CYS A 604 2.62 32.35 -11.86
CA CYS A 604 3.91 32.34 -11.17
C CYS A 604 3.88 31.52 -9.86
N TYR A 605 2.81 31.64 -9.08
CA TYR A 605 2.57 30.79 -7.91
C TYR A 605 2.52 29.30 -8.29
N LEU A 606 1.75 28.95 -9.32
CA LEU A 606 1.68 27.57 -9.79
C LEU A 606 3.02 27.07 -10.35
N ALA A 607 3.74 27.88 -11.11
CA ALA A 607 5.07 27.54 -11.61
C ALA A 607 6.03 27.20 -10.46
N THR A 608 6.07 28.06 -9.43
CA THR A 608 6.88 27.84 -8.22
C THR A 608 6.48 26.54 -7.50
N LYS A 609 5.19 26.35 -7.25
CA LYS A 609 4.68 25.14 -6.58
C LYS A 609 5.05 23.86 -7.32
N LEU A 610 4.87 23.83 -8.63
CA LEU A 610 5.13 22.64 -9.44
C LEU A 610 6.63 22.34 -9.59
N ALA A 611 7.49 23.37 -9.63
CA ALA A 611 8.93 23.17 -9.64
C ALA A 611 9.48 22.62 -8.32
N LEU A 612 8.92 23.06 -7.18
CA LEU A 612 9.24 22.49 -5.87
C LEU A 612 8.82 21.01 -5.78
N ILE A 613 7.63 20.68 -6.29
CA ILE A 613 7.18 19.29 -6.40
C ILE A 613 8.13 18.47 -7.28
N ALA A 614 8.59 19.02 -8.41
CA ALA A 614 9.56 18.36 -9.28
C ALA A 614 10.88 18.05 -8.56
N ALA A 615 11.42 19.00 -7.78
CA ALA A 615 12.63 18.80 -6.99
C ALA A 615 12.47 17.73 -5.91
N ASP A 616 11.30 17.68 -5.27
CA ASP A 616 11.00 16.66 -4.26
C ASP A 616 10.85 15.26 -4.88
N TYR A 617 10.23 15.16 -6.07
CA TYR A 617 10.24 13.93 -6.86
C TYR A 617 11.67 13.51 -7.22
N ALA A 618 12.54 14.43 -7.65
CA ALA A 618 13.91 14.12 -8.03
C ALA A 618 14.74 13.47 -6.90
N VAL A 619 14.40 13.73 -5.63
CA VAL A 619 15.14 13.20 -4.48
C VAL A 619 14.45 11.99 -3.85
N ARG A 620 13.13 12.07 -3.61
CA ARG A 620 12.39 11.07 -2.81
C ARG A 620 11.42 10.21 -3.61
N GLY A 621 11.20 10.53 -4.87
CA GLY A 621 10.25 9.84 -5.75
C GLY A 621 8.78 10.08 -5.42
N LYS A 622 8.48 11.00 -4.49
CA LYS A 622 7.13 11.39 -4.08
C LYS A 622 7.10 12.83 -3.58
N SER A 623 5.94 13.49 -3.69
CA SER A 623 5.70 14.81 -3.12
C SER A 623 4.25 14.98 -2.69
N ASP A 624 3.98 15.94 -1.81
CA ASP A 624 2.65 16.27 -1.29
C ASP A 624 2.15 17.58 -1.93
N LYS A 625 1.02 17.50 -2.63
CA LYS A 625 0.43 18.63 -3.37
C LYS A 625 -0.37 19.57 -2.47
N ASP A 626 -0.76 19.12 -1.28
CA ASP A 626 -1.58 19.90 -0.35
C ASP A 626 -0.72 20.80 0.55
N VAL A 627 0.59 20.51 0.62
CA VAL A 627 1.57 21.36 1.31
C VAL A 627 1.74 22.69 0.57
N LYS A 628 1.78 23.79 1.35
CA LYS A 628 2.04 25.13 0.81
C LYS A 628 3.47 25.26 0.27
N PRO A 629 3.71 26.06 -0.78
CA PRO A 629 5.04 26.22 -1.38
C PRO A 629 6.15 26.53 -0.36
N THR A 630 5.92 27.43 0.60
CA THR A 630 6.94 27.79 1.61
C THR A 630 7.38 26.61 2.48
N ALA A 631 6.44 25.78 2.94
CA ALA A 631 6.75 24.60 3.73
C ALA A 631 7.46 23.51 2.89
N LEU A 632 7.06 23.37 1.63
CA LEU A 632 7.74 22.46 0.69
C LEU A 632 9.16 22.96 0.36
N ALA A 633 9.36 24.27 0.23
CA ALA A 633 10.65 24.89 -0.04
C ALA A 633 11.65 24.69 1.10
N GLN A 634 11.21 24.82 2.35
CA GLN A 634 12.06 24.52 3.53
C GLN A 634 12.61 23.10 3.46
N LYS A 635 11.74 22.13 3.17
CA LYS A 635 12.14 20.72 3.02
C LYS A 635 13.09 20.50 1.85
N VAL A 636 12.81 21.12 0.70
CA VAL A 636 13.61 20.96 -0.52
C VAL A 636 14.99 21.60 -0.36
N GLU A 637 15.08 22.71 0.36
CA GLU A 637 16.35 23.39 0.66
C GLU A 637 17.33 22.49 1.44
N GLU A 638 16.83 21.62 2.33
CA GLU A 638 17.66 20.68 3.10
C GLU A 638 18.35 19.61 2.23
N TYR A 639 17.91 19.39 0.98
CA TYR A 639 18.46 18.34 0.13
C TYR A 639 19.86 18.66 -0.45
N SER A 640 20.23 19.94 -0.53
CA SER A 640 21.51 20.34 -1.11
C SER A 640 21.88 21.77 -0.73
N SER A 641 23.16 22.01 -0.46
CA SER A 641 23.70 23.35 -0.24
C SER A 641 23.51 24.28 -1.45
N GLN A 642 23.35 23.74 -2.65
CA GLN A 642 23.03 24.51 -3.86
C GLN A 642 21.68 25.22 -3.78
N LEU A 643 20.78 24.75 -2.91
CA LEU A 643 19.43 25.28 -2.75
C LEU A 643 19.32 26.33 -1.63
N THR A 644 20.43 26.72 -1.01
CA THR A 644 20.44 27.71 0.07
C THR A 644 19.68 28.99 -0.31
N GLY A 645 18.84 29.48 0.60
CA GLY A 645 17.97 30.63 0.42
C GLY A 645 16.68 30.35 -0.36
N LEU A 646 16.41 29.12 -0.80
CA LEU A 646 15.19 28.77 -1.55
C LEU A 646 13.92 29.08 -0.76
N ALA A 647 13.86 28.74 0.53
CA ALA A 647 12.70 29.02 1.37
C ALA A 647 12.46 30.53 1.52
N SER A 648 13.54 31.32 1.66
CA SER A 648 13.46 32.79 1.69
C SER A 648 12.92 33.34 0.36
N ASP A 649 13.39 32.81 -0.77
CA ASP A 649 12.95 33.23 -2.10
C ASP A 649 11.45 32.96 -2.31
N VAL A 650 10.96 31.79 -1.89
CA VAL A 650 9.54 31.43 -1.96
C VAL A 650 8.70 32.26 -0.98
N GLN A 651 9.23 32.55 0.21
CA GLN A 651 8.56 33.41 1.19
C GLN A 651 8.43 34.85 0.70
N ILE A 652 9.42 35.38 -0.04
CA ILE A 652 9.32 36.70 -0.68
C ILE A 652 8.18 36.72 -1.71
N LEU A 653 8.02 35.65 -2.50
CA LEU A 653 6.91 35.54 -3.44
C LEU A 653 5.55 35.57 -2.74
N GLU A 654 5.38 34.80 -1.67
CA GLU A 654 4.15 34.84 -0.85
C GLU A 654 3.97 36.20 -0.14
N GLY A 655 5.07 36.87 0.22
CA GLY A 655 5.11 38.19 0.83
C GLY A 655 4.51 39.32 -0.03
N TYR A 656 4.45 39.15 -1.35
CA TYR A 656 3.69 40.03 -2.25
C TYR A 656 2.17 39.83 -2.16
N GLY A 657 1.69 38.97 -1.26
CA GLY A 657 0.29 38.60 -1.11
C GLY A 657 -0.17 37.62 -2.20
N VAL A 658 0.75 36.88 -2.81
CA VAL A 658 0.47 35.91 -3.87
C VAL A 658 0.23 34.53 -3.25
N ASP A 659 -0.99 34.03 -3.39
CA ASP A 659 -1.33 32.65 -3.01
C ASP A 659 -2.44 32.10 -3.93
N SER A 660 -2.79 30.83 -3.73
CA SER A 660 -3.79 30.14 -4.54
C SER A 660 -5.22 30.67 -4.40
N LEU A 661 -5.51 31.54 -3.42
CA LEU A 661 -6.86 31.99 -3.10
C LEU A 661 -7.05 33.49 -3.37
N ARG A 662 -6.18 34.36 -2.84
CA ARG A 662 -6.28 35.83 -2.97
C ARG A 662 -6.15 36.34 -4.40
N THR A 663 -5.52 35.55 -5.27
CA THR A 663 -5.44 35.82 -6.71
C THR A 663 -6.74 35.52 -7.47
N ARG A 664 -7.75 34.93 -6.81
CA ARG A 664 -8.97 34.42 -7.46
C ARG A 664 -10.28 34.87 -6.81
N TYR A 665 -10.33 35.02 -5.49
CA TYR A 665 -11.59 35.20 -4.76
C TYR A 665 -11.70 36.59 -4.09
N PRO A 666 -12.72 37.41 -4.43
CA PRO A 666 -12.90 38.75 -3.85
C PRO A 666 -13.19 38.81 -2.35
N ASP A 667 -13.84 37.81 -1.77
CA ASP A 667 -14.21 37.75 -0.34
C ASP A 667 -12.99 37.68 0.58
N LEU A 668 -11.82 37.34 0.04
CA LEU A 668 -10.54 37.31 0.75
C LEU A 668 -9.77 38.63 0.67
N LEU A 669 -10.34 39.65 0.02
CA LEU A 669 -9.76 40.98 -0.14
C LEU A 669 -10.61 42.03 0.58
N PRO A 670 -10.02 43.17 0.98
CA PRO A 670 -10.79 44.25 1.59
C PRO A 670 -11.85 44.78 0.61
N PHE A 671 -13.11 44.79 1.02
CA PHE A 671 -14.19 45.39 0.23
C PHE A 671 -13.84 46.85 -0.16
N PRO A 672 -14.03 47.29 -1.41
CA PRO A 672 -14.68 46.61 -2.55
C PRO A 672 -13.71 45.94 -3.54
N GLN A 673 -12.47 45.64 -3.14
CA GLN A 673 -11.42 45.16 -4.06
C GLN A 673 -11.75 43.79 -4.66
N ILE A 674 -11.40 43.62 -5.93
CA ILE A 674 -11.31 42.32 -6.60
C ILE A 674 -9.84 41.98 -6.89
N PRO A 675 -9.51 40.70 -7.20
CA PRO A 675 -8.13 40.32 -7.53
C PRO A 675 -7.50 41.16 -8.65
N ASN A 676 -8.31 41.57 -9.65
CA ASN A 676 -7.86 42.41 -10.76
C ASN A 676 -7.27 43.75 -10.29
N ASP A 677 -7.80 44.32 -9.20
CA ASP A 677 -7.36 45.61 -8.64
C ASP A 677 -6.16 45.45 -7.68
N ARG A 678 -5.95 44.25 -7.14
CA ARG A 678 -5.07 44.00 -6.00
C ARG A 678 -3.58 44.05 -6.36
N TYR A 679 -3.22 43.72 -7.60
CA TYR A 679 -1.84 43.55 -8.03
C TYR A 679 -1.48 44.58 -9.10
N THR A 680 -0.51 45.46 -8.78
CA THR A 680 0.00 46.43 -9.75
C THR A 680 0.95 45.78 -10.74
N SER A 681 1.23 46.46 -11.85
CA SER A 681 2.19 46.00 -12.87
C SER A 681 3.59 45.81 -12.29
N GLU A 682 4.00 46.67 -11.35
CA GLU A 682 5.30 46.57 -10.65
C GLU A 682 5.37 45.32 -9.76
N VAL A 683 4.27 44.99 -9.07
CA VAL A 683 4.16 43.76 -8.27
C VAL A 683 4.24 42.54 -9.18
N ALA A 684 3.49 42.54 -10.29
CA ALA A 684 3.50 41.44 -11.25
C ALA A 684 4.91 41.19 -11.83
N MET A 685 5.65 42.25 -12.19
CA MET A 685 7.03 42.17 -12.65
C MET A 685 7.97 41.59 -11.59
N ARG A 686 7.89 42.07 -10.33
CA ARG A 686 8.69 41.54 -9.23
C ARG A 686 8.41 40.08 -8.91
N VAL A 687 7.13 39.66 -8.99
CA VAL A 687 6.73 38.26 -8.82
C VAL A 687 7.30 37.39 -9.94
N MET A 688 7.30 37.87 -11.18
CA MET A 688 7.91 37.18 -12.32
C MET A 688 9.43 37.02 -12.17
N GLU A 689 10.14 38.06 -11.74
CA GLU A 689 11.59 38.01 -11.48
C GLU A 689 11.94 37.03 -10.34
N CYS A 690 11.19 37.08 -9.25
CA CYS A 690 11.37 36.15 -8.13
C CYS A 690 11.13 34.70 -8.57
N THR A 691 10.06 34.45 -9.31
CA THR A 691 9.73 33.13 -9.86
C THR A 691 10.83 32.63 -10.79
N ALA A 692 11.38 33.48 -11.65
CA ALA A 692 12.48 33.12 -12.56
C ALA A 692 13.68 32.55 -11.78
N ARG A 693 14.07 33.25 -10.71
CA ARG A 693 15.19 32.86 -9.85
C ARG A 693 14.95 31.52 -9.16
N ILE A 694 13.74 31.29 -8.66
CA ILE A 694 13.34 30.02 -8.04
C ILE A 694 13.39 28.89 -9.07
N ILE A 695 12.79 29.08 -10.25
CA ILE A 695 12.76 28.09 -11.32
C ILE A 695 14.18 27.73 -11.76
N ILE A 696 15.05 28.72 -12.03
CA ILE A 696 16.44 28.48 -12.45
C ILE A 696 17.18 27.65 -11.40
N LYS A 697 17.08 28.03 -10.12
CA LYS A 697 17.74 27.33 -9.01
C LYS A 697 17.28 25.87 -8.92
N LEU A 698 15.97 25.62 -8.99
CA LEU A 698 15.40 24.27 -8.93
C LEU A 698 15.68 23.45 -10.19
N GLU A 699 15.65 24.06 -11.37
CA GLU A 699 15.98 23.41 -12.63
C GLU A 699 17.42 22.93 -12.64
N THR A 700 18.37 23.79 -12.27
CA THR A 700 19.77 23.41 -12.16
C THR A 700 19.93 22.25 -11.17
N PHE A 701 19.31 22.33 -10.00
CA PHE A 701 19.37 21.23 -9.02
C PHE A 701 18.80 19.91 -9.57
N VAL A 702 17.60 19.94 -10.17
CA VAL A 702 16.96 18.75 -10.74
C VAL A 702 17.83 18.16 -11.85
N GLN A 703 18.44 19.00 -12.70
CA GLN A 703 19.33 18.56 -13.77
C GLN A 703 20.65 17.95 -13.27
N HIS A 704 21.13 18.31 -12.08
CA HIS A 704 22.31 17.67 -11.48
C HIS A 704 21.98 16.36 -10.74
N LYS A 705 20.70 16.16 -10.39
CA LYS A 705 20.22 14.98 -9.66
C LYS A 705 19.72 13.86 -10.55
N ILE A 706 19.17 14.22 -11.70
CA ILE A 706 18.89 13.33 -12.83
C ILE A 706 20.22 13.03 -13.51
#